data_AF-A0A7Y5HJ69-F1
#
_entry.id   AF-A0A7Y5HJ69-F1
#
_cell.length_a   1.000
_cell.length_b   1.000
_cell.length_c   1.000
_cell.angle_alpha   90.00
_cell.angle_beta   90.00
_cell.angle_gamma   90.00
#
_symmetry.space_group_name_H-M   'P 1'
#
loop_
_entity.id
_entity.type
_entity.pdbx_description
1 polymer ?
#
loop_
_entity_poly.entity_id
_entity_poly.type
_entity_poly.pdbx_seq_one_letter_code
_entity_poly.pdbx_strand_id
1 'polypeptide(L)'
;DVKLCLQCHTTGSRDEDGQSIEFRVMIHRIHNGKHLPSVNGVSTNDDGSRNYGATPVPYVVGGTDYSEVAFPAWPNLNIAMPRDAGYTALSAAAKAQDDQTRFGATDCASCHGDPDGTGPAAAPAQGNNAYSVQTRRACGSCHDDVRWDRPYTANGLNMPAQGTDNGCLVCHPATGSPLSPVEGHLHPLNDPVYNGGINFAISAVSEAGTHNGNGKLDPGEKVQVSFTLKNDAGANVAANTLSSMNVLVTGPTTNSNVVLYTSLPPVYVGAGPGYVLNLPMPVYLEKIGVGNGAAGQVLSTGRTPHWTSTSALTTVLLRTGTAGGSTTLSSAAPAVQNWIDVVDATGFARNDYLVLDDGGGTEEYLRVQLVDGNRLWFTSVYSPGNQPFLRSAHPAGTTVKEITTAASTAFTLNAGTGALTTTGAGFAAGQAVLCSYTTDFVVPSAYPGPLNDGPAQGETWGDWGGKPLAPGTYTVTLYGRLPNFTVTAGGENTTYGPTSKGGTRNFLLGSATAEEPYDLVASEDNCLRCHQDIYFHGGGRRGFDTCLACHGTAGSEDRPRYVAGNAPATDGVSISFREMIHKIHRGRDLPDAATYQIVGFGSTAYPNNYGLSSYEQVGFPAMPAGVKDCNVCHGNDAWKAPRERNHPTDQDMKTRSWRIACGSCHSDSAAKAHIDSNTSPFDAGEGCGVCHG
;
A
#
# COMPACT_ATOMS: atom_id res chain seq x y z
N ASP A 1 -25.93 22.72 -10.54
CA ASP A 1 -26.89 22.59 -9.41
C ASP A 1 -27.80 21.40 -9.68
N VAL A 2 -27.91 20.46 -8.73
CA VAL A 2 -28.75 19.26 -8.83
C VAL A 2 -30.26 19.58 -8.85
N LYS A 3 -30.66 20.75 -8.33
CA LYS A 3 -32.07 21.17 -8.28
C LYS A 3 -32.72 21.25 -9.65
N LEU A 4 -31.95 21.64 -10.67
CA LEU A 4 -32.45 21.68 -12.05
C LEU A 4 -32.76 20.28 -12.57
N CYS A 5 -31.91 19.30 -12.28
CA CYS A 5 -32.11 17.91 -12.68
C CYS A 5 -33.42 17.36 -12.09
N LEU A 6 -33.68 17.64 -10.82
CA LEU A 6 -34.90 17.21 -10.11
C LEU A 6 -36.20 17.78 -10.70
N GLN A 7 -36.16 18.94 -11.38
CA GLN A 7 -37.33 19.53 -12.02
C GLN A 7 -37.75 18.81 -13.30
N CYS A 8 -36.81 18.16 -14.00
CA CYS A 8 -37.07 17.42 -15.24
C CYS A 8 -37.18 15.92 -15.02
N HIS A 9 -36.28 15.33 -14.23
CA HIS A 9 -36.20 13.90 -13.95
C HIS A 9 -37.20 13.48 -12.86
N THR A 10 -38.47 13.74 -13.12
CA THR A 10 -39.58 13.58 -12.16
C THR A 10 -40.15 12.17 -12.13
N THR A 11 -41.05 11.90 -11.19
CA THR A 11 -41.71 10.61 -11.02
C THR A 11 -42.42 10.13 -12.28
N GLY A 12 -42.07 8.93 -12.75
CA GLY A 12 -42.64 8.32 -13.96
C GLY A 12 -41.96 8.73 -15.26
N SER A 13 -40.95 9.61 -15.23
CA SER A 13 -40.17 9.98 -16.41
C SER A 13 -39.40 8.77 -16.95
N ARG A 14 -39.42 8.61 -18.28
CA ARG A 14 -38.72 7.54 -19.01
C ARG A 14 -37.98 8.11 -20.21
N ASP A 15 -36.94 7.43 -20.65
CA ASP A 15 -36.36 7.67 -21.97
C ASP A 15 -37.19 6.99 -23.07
N GLU A 16 -36.70 7.10 -24.31
CA GLU A 16 -37.34 6.57 -25.51
C GLU A 16 -37.45 5.04 -25.54
N ASP A 17 -36.55 4.34 -24.84
CA ASP A 17 -36.55 2.88 -24.69
C ASP A 17 -37.41 2.42 -23.49
N GLY A 18 -38.02 3.36 -22.77
CA GLY A 18 -38.87 3.09 -21.62
C GLY A 18 -38.09 2.86 -20.32
N GLN A 19 -36.77 3.05 -20.29
CA GLN A 19 -35.97 3.01 -19.07
C GLN A 19 -36.32 4.21 -18.19
N SER A 20 -36.46 3.98 -16.88
CA SER A 20 -36.77 5.06 -15.94
C SER A 20 -35.63 6.06 -15.87
N ILE A 21 -35.94 7.34 -16.13
CA ILE A 21 -35.05 8.48 -15.92
C ILE A 21 -35.49 9.33 -14.72
N GLU A 22 -36.40 8.83 -13.89
CA GLU A 22 -36.73 9.41 -12.59
C GLU A 22 -35.44 9.54 -11.75
N PHE A 23 -35.15 10.73 -11.22
CA PHE A 23 -33.83 11.09 -10.69
C PHE A 23 -33.31 10.09 -9.64
N ARG A 24 -34.16 9.71 -8.66
CA ARG A 24 -33.79 8.73 -7.62
C ARG A 24 -33.49 7.34 -8.17
N VAL A 25 -34.11 6.95 -9.28
CA VAL A 25 -33.87 5.63 -9.90
C VAL A 25 -32.58 5.69 -10.71
N MET A 26 -32.48 6.72 -11.56
CA MET A 26 -31.37 6.90 -12.49
C MET A 26 -30.04 7.06 -11.75
N ILE A 27 -29.98 7.95 -10.76
CA ILE A 27 -28.73 8.23 -10.04
C ILE A 27 -28.25 7.03 -9.25
N HIS A 28 -29.13 6.32 -8.53
CA HIS A 28 -28.72 5.11 -7.82
C HIS A 28 -28.22 4.02 -8.78
N ARG A 29 -28.93 3.78 -9.90
CA ARG A 29 -28.52 2.78 -10.90
C ARG A 29 -27.20 3.13 -11.57
N ILE A 30 -26.97 4.39 -11.94
CA ILE A 30 -25.70 4.83 -12.53
C ILE A 30 -24.55 4.54 -11.56
N HIS A 31 -24.68 4.90 -10.29
CA HIS A 31 -23.58 4.75 -9.32
C HIS A 31 -23.41 3.32 -8.81
N ASN A 32 -24.46 2.48 -8.82
CA ASN A 32 -24.30 1.06 -8.54
C ASN A 32 -23.77 0.30 -9.76
N GLY A 33 -24.13 0.72 -10.98
CA GLY A 33 -23.53 0.32 -12.26
C GLY A 33 -23.15 -1.15 -12.35
N LYS A 34 -21.84 -1.41 -12.39
CA LYS A 34 -21.24 -2.75 -12.48
C LYS A 34 -21.65 -3.72 -11.37
N HIS A 35 -22.10 -3.20 -10.24
CA HIS A 35 -22.51 -3.98 -9.07
C HIS A 35 -24.02 -4.26 -9.04
N LEU A 36 -24.79 -3.81 -10.04
CA LEU A 36 -26.20 -4.16 -10.17
C LEU A 36 -26.35 -5.69 -10.35
N PRO A 37 -27.23 -6.35 -9.57
CA PRO A 37 -27.54 -7.76 -9.77
C PRO A 37 -27.89 -8.09 -11.23
N SER A 38 -28.74 -7.30 -11.89
CA SER A 38 -29.14 -7.57 -13.28
C SER A 38 -27.96 -7.52 -14.25
N VAL A 39 -27.03 -6.57 -14.08
CA VAL A 39 -25.82 -6.45 -14.91
C VAL A 39 -24.92 -7.68 -14.76
N ASN A 40 -24.92 -8.31 -13.58
CA ASN A 40 -24.15 -9.52 -13.30
C ASN A 40 -24.89 -10.82 -13.66
N GLY A 41 -26.09 -10.77 -14.22
CA GLY A 41 -26.90 -11.95 -14.51
C GLY A 41 -27.47 -12.60 -13.24
N VAL A 42 -27.73 -11.80 -12.22
CA VAL A 42 -28.36 -12.21 -10.96
C VAL A 42 -29.81 -11.70 -10.93
N SER A 43 -30.75 -12.59 -10.61
CA SER A 43 -32.18 -12.28 -10.47
C SER A 43 -32.82 -13.13 -9.37
N THR A 44 -34.14 -13.23 -9.36
CA THR A 44 -34.93 -14.02 -8.40
C THR A 44 -35.80 -15.05 -9.12
N ASN A 45 -35.78 -16.30 -8.65
CA ASN A 45 -36.64 -17.39 -9.11
C ASN A 45 -38.10 -17.17 -8.69
N ASP A 46 -39.02 -17.95 -9.27
CA ASP A 46 -40.46 -17.85 -8.92
C ASP A 46 -40.77 -18.22 -7.47
N ASP A 47 -39.92 -19.02 -6.83
CA ASP A 47 -40.01 -19.39 -5.41
C ASP A 47 -39.36 -18.37 -4.46
N GLY A 48 -38.77 -17.30 -5.00
CA GLY A 48 -38.09 -16.25 -4.27
C GLY A 48 -36.61 -16.50 -3.99
N SER A 49 -36.06 -17.66 -4.35
CA SER A 49 -34.63 -17.93 -4.22
C SER A 49 -33.79 -17.16 -5.25
N ARG A 50 -32.52 -16.90 -4.92
CA ARG A 50 -31.61 -16.18 -5.83
C ARG A 50 -31.27 -17.01 -7.07
N ASN A 51 -31.29 -16.37 -8.23
CA ASN A 51 -30.99 -16.97 -9.54
C ASN A 51 -29.70 -16.39 -10.12
N TYR A 52 -28.65 -17.20 -10.17
CA TYR A 52 -27.35 -16.84 -10.76
C TYR A 52 -27.23 -17.17 -12.27
N GLY A 53 -28.25 -17.82 -12.84
CA GLY A 53 -28.31 -18.20 -14.25
C GLY A 53 -29.15 -17.25 -15.10
N ALA A 54 -29.48 -16.06 -14.60
CA ALA A 54 -30.24 -15.08 -15.37
C ALA A 54 -29.36 -14.47 -16.47
N THR A 55 -29.99 -14.08 -17.58
CA THR A 55 -29.29 -13.34 -18.64
C THR A 55 -28.90 -11.96 -18.12
N PRO A 56 -27.61 -11.56 -18.21
CA PRO A 56 -27.18 -10.21 -17.88
C PRO A 56 -27.99 -9.15 -18.64
N VAL A 57 -28.41 -8.11 -17.94
CA VAL A 57 -29.15 -6.98 -18.50
C VAL A 57 -28.32 -5.71 -18.29
N PRO A 58 -27.74 -5.14 -19.37
CA PRO A 58 -27.02 -3.88 -19.30
C PRO A 58 -27.94 -2.74 -18.84
N TYR A 59 -27.37 -1.77 -18.12
CA TYR A 59 -28.07 -0.56 -17.73
C TYR A 59 -27.81 0.57 -18.74
N VAL A 60 -28.71 0.70 -19.72
CA VAL A 60 -28.65 1.70 -20.78
C VAL A 60 -29.69 2.80 -20.55
N VAL A 61 -29.29 4.06 -20.62
CA VAL A 61 -30.19 5.22 -20.59
C VAL A 61 -29.85 6.16 -21.74
N GLY A 62 -30.83 6.48 -22.59
CA GLY A 62 -30.65 7.37 -23.73
C GLY A 62 -29.47 6.95 -24.62
N GLY A 63 -29.36 5.64 -24.90
CA GLY A 63 -28.29 5.04 -25.69
C GLY A 63 -26.91 4.95 -25.03
N THR A 64 -26.74 5.45 -23.79
CA THR A 64 -25.47 5.34 -23.04
C THR A 64 -25.51 4.17 -22.07
N ASP A 65 -24.51 3.29 -22.13
CA ASP A 65 -24.36 2.15 -21.23
C ASP A 65 -23.56 2.53 -19.97
N TYR A 66 -24.18 2.36 -18.80
CA TYR A 66 -23.60 2.64 -17.49
C TYR A 66 -23.20 1.36 -16.73
N SER A 67 -23.22 0.19 -17.39
CA SER A 67 -22.93 -1.11 -16.77
C SER A 67 -21.50 -1.26 -16.27
N GLU A 68 -20.55 -0.45 -16.75
CA GLU A 68 -19.16 -0.47 -16.30
C GLU A 68 -18.85 0.58 -15.23
N VAL A 69 -19.82 1.40 -14.84
CA VAL A 69 -19.61 2.42 -13.80
C VAL A 69 -19.40 1.71 -12.46
N ALA A 70 -18.31 2.06 -11.79
CA ALA A 70 -18.04 1.71 -10.40
C ALA A 70 -17.89 3.02 -9.60
N PHE A 71 -18.76 3.24 -8.62
CA PHE A 71 -18.64 4.40 -7.76
C PHE A 71 -17.34 4.31 -6.95
N PRO A 72 -16.47 5.34 -6.94
CA PRO A 72 -15.12 5.23 -6.40
C PRO A 72 -15.11 5.36 -4.86
N ALA A 73 -15.90 4.52 -4.20
CA ALA A 73 -16.24 4.67 -2.81
C ALA A 73 -15.67 3.57 -1.93
N TRP A 74 -14.69 3.90 -1.09
CA TRP A 74 -14.14 2.94 -0.13
C TRP A 74 -14.98 2.85 1.14
N PRO A 75 -15.05 1.67 1.78
CA PRO A 75 -14.31 0.44 1.47
C PRO A 75 -14.90 -0.39 0.32
N ASN A 76 -16.16 -0.15 -0.06
CA ASN A 76 -16.91 -0.96 -1.04
C ASN A 76 -16.25 -1.09 -2.42
N LEU A 77 -15.42 -0.13 -2.82
CA LEU A 77 -14.67 -0.19 -4.08
C LEU A 77 -13.76 -1.42 -4.18
N ASN A 78 -13.21 -1.91 -3.07
CA ASN A 78 -12.28 -3.05 -3.08
C ASN A 78 -12.41 -4.02 -1.89
N ILE A 79 -13.35 -3.77 -0.96
CA ILE A 79 -13.69 -4.66 0.14
C ILE A 79 -15.21 -4.83 0.16
N ALA A 80 -15.68 -6.06 -0.03
CA ALA A 80 -17.09 -6.35 -0.19
C ALA A 80 -17.82 -6.40 1.16
N MET A 81 -19.13 -6.09 1.15
CA MET A 81 -20.07 -6.32 2.25
C MET A 81 -20.11 -7.80 2.69
N PRO A 82 -20.64 -8.17 3.88
CA PRO A 82 -20.69 -9.56 4.33
C PRO A 82 -21.34 -10.51 3.32
N ARG A 83 -20.83 -11.74 3.25
CA ARG A 83 -21.39 -12.82 2.43
C ARG A 83 -22.82 -13.17 2.85
N ASP A 84 -23.67 -13.43 1.86
CA ASP A 84 -25.04 -13.88 2.05
C ASP A 84 -25.12 -15.39 2.31
N ALA A 85 -26.16 -15.82 3.03
CA ALA A 85 -26.44 -17.21 3.35
C ALA A 85 -26.33 -18.14 2.12
N GLY A 86 -25.52 -19.19 2.22
CA GLY A 86 -25.33 -20.18 1.16
C GLY A 86 -24.20 -19.86 0.19
N TYR A 87 -23.49 -18.73 0.36
CA TYR A 87 -22.32 -18.36 -0.44
C TYR A 87 -21.31 -19.51 -0.57
N THR A 88 -20.99 -20.21 0.53
CA THR A 88 -19.98 -21.29 0.51
C THR A 88 -20.36 -22.41 -0.45
N ALA A 89 -21.65 -22.69 -0.62
CA ALA A 89 -22.18 -23.72 -1.49
C ALA A 89 -22.23 -23.34 -2.98
N LEU A 90 -22.02 -22.06 -3.32
CA LEU A 90 -22.06 -21.57 -4.69
C LEU A 90 -20.91 -22.12 -5.55
N SER A 91 -21.17 -22.27 -6.85
CA SER A 91 -20.14 -22.53 -7.86
C SER A 91 -19.15 -21.36 -7.95
N ALA A 92 -17.96 -21.58 -8.51
CA ALA A 92 -16.97 -20.50 -8.67
C ALA A 92 -17.52 -19.31 -9.49
N ALA A 93 -18.31 -19.57 -10.53
CA ALA A 93 -18.94 -18.53 -11.33
C ALA A 93 -19.99 -17.74 -10.53
N ALA A 94 -20.85 -18.43 -9.78
CA ALA A 94 -21.86 -17.79 -8.94
C ALA A 94 -21.22 -16.99 -7.78
N LYS A 95 -20.11 -17.48 -7.21
CA LYS A 95 -19.30 -16.71 -6.23
C LYS A 95 -18.78 -15.41 -6.83
N ALA A 96 -18.26 -15.45 -8.06
CA ALA A 96 -17.79 -14.24 -8.73
C ALA A 96 -18.93 -13.23 -8.97
N GLN A 97 -20.11 -13.69 -9.39
CA GLN A 97 -21.29 -12.84 -9.53
C GLN A 97 -21.72 -12.22 -8.18
N ASP A 98 -21.80 -13.04 -7.13
CA ASP A 98 -22.15 -12.57 -5.78
C ASP A 98 -21.14 -11.55 -5.26
N ASP A 99 -19.84 -11.85 -5.37
CA ASP A 99 -18.74 -10.95 -5.01
C ASP A 99 -18.89 -9.60 -5.71
N GLN A 100 -19.16 -9.58 -7.03
CA GLN A 100 -19.38 -8.33 -7.78
C GLN A 100 -20.55 -7.52 -7.22
N THR A 101 -21.67 -8.15 -6.87
CA THR A 101 -22.81 -7.42 -6.30
C THR A 101 -22.53 -6.85 -4.91
N ARG A 102 -21.69 -7.51 -4.10
CA ARG A 102 -21.36 -7.10 -2.73
C ARG A 102 -20.37 -5.94 -2.63
N PHE A 103 -19.75 -5.54 -3.75
CA PHE A 103 -18.97 -4.29 -3.86
C PHE A 103 -19.85 -3.08 -4.22
N GLY A 104 -21.17 -3.26 -4.35
CA GLY A 104 -22.11 -2.18 -4.66
C GLY A 104 -22.07 -1.02 -3.67
N ALA A 105 -22.57 0.14 -4.10
CA ALA A 105 -22.54 1.36 -3.30
C ALA A 105 -23.51 1.26 -2.11
N THR A 106 -22.97 1.22 -0.89
CA THR A 106 -23.77 1.20 0.35
C THR A 106 -23.58 2.46 1.20
N ASP A 107 -22.58 3.31 0.90
CA ASP A 107 -22.38 4.55 1.64
C ASP A 107 -23.30 5.69 1.15
N CYS A 108 -24.50 5.74 1.73
CA CYS A 108 -25.50 6.75 1.43
C CYS A 108 -25.07 8.18 1.80
N ALA A 109 -24.18 8.35 2.81
CA ALA A 109 -23.80 9.65 3.35
C ALA A 109 -23.06 10.50 2.30
N SER A 110 -22.40 9.85 1.33
CA SER A 110 -21.77 10.46 0.16
C SER A 110 -22.64 11.47 -0.59
N CYS A 111 -23.97 11.26 -0.61
CA CYS A 111 -24.93 12.10 -1.33
C CYS A 111 -26.03 12.65 -0.41
N HIS A 112 -26.47 11.86 0.57
CA HIS A 112 -27.57 12.22 1.46
C HIS A 112 -27.11 12.97 2.72
N GLY A 113 -25.79 13.16 2.85
CA GLY A 113 -25.13 13.80 3.97
C GLY A 113 -25.16 12.93 5.22
N ASP A 114 -24.31 13.30 6.16
CA ASP A 114 -24.09 12.55 7.38
C ASP A 114 -25.22 12.81 8.40
N PRO A 115 -25.91 11.76 8.89
CA PRO A 115 -26.86 11.90 9.99
C PRO A 115 -26.24 12.49 11.28
N ASP A 116 -24.94 12.32 11.51
CA ASP A 116 -24.24 12.81 12.71
C ASP A 116 -23.56 14.19 12.53
N GLY A 117 -23.48 14.67 11.29
CA GLY A 117 -22.96 15.99 10.93
C GLY A 117 -21.44 16.14 10.92
N THR A 118 -20.68 15.04 10.99
CA THR A 118 -19.20 15.07 10.96
C THR A 118 -18.59 14.96 9.57
N GLY A 119 -19.37 14.51 8.57
CA GLY A 119 -18.96 14.48 7.16
C GLY A 119 -18.78 15.86 6.49
N PRO A 120 -18.03 15.92 5.37
CA PRO A 120 -17.64 17.17 4.71
C PRO A 120 -18.80 17.93 4.02
N ALA A 121 -19.96 17.28 3.86
CA ALA A 121 -21.15 17.88 3.28
C ALA A 121 -22.30 17.91 4.29
N ALA A 122 -22.83 19.10 4.57
CA ALA A 122 -24.01 19.25 5.39
C ALA A 122 -25.20 18.49 4.77
N ALA A 123 -25.88 17.69 5.59
CA ALA A 123 -27.05 16.95 5.15
C ALA A 123 -28.12 17.90 4.58
N PRO A 124 -28.69 17.61 3.40
CA PRO A 124 -29.85 18.33 2.91
C PRO A 124 -30.98 18.27 3.94
N ALA A 125 -31.82 19.31 4.03
CA ALA A 125 -32.92 19.36 5.00
C ALA A 125 -33.88 18.15 4.93
N GLN A 126 -33.95 17.49 3.76
CA GLN A 126 -34.75 16.28 3.52
C GLN A 126 -33.88 15.04 3.26
N GLY A 127 -32.58 15.07 3.60
CA GLY A 127 -31.63 13.98 3.37
C GLY A 127 -32.07 12.67 4.03
N ASN A 128 -32.67 12.76 5.23
CA ASN A 128 -33.17 11.60 5.96
C ASN A 128 -34.25 10.78 5.22
N ASN A 129 -34.89 11.35 4.19
CA ASN A 129 -35.84 10.60 3.37
C ASN A 129 -35.20 9.38 2.69
N ALA A 130 -33.88 9.35 2.47
CA ALA A 130 -33.16 8.19 1.99
C ALA A 130 -33.32 6.97 2.93
N TYR A 131 -33.50 7.22 4.23
CA TYR A 131 -33.61 6.19 5.26
C TYR A 131 -35.05 6.02 5.77
N SER A 132 -35.91 7.03 5.68
CA SER A 132 -37.26 6.99 6.26
C SER A 132 -38.40 6.92 5.25
N VAL A 133 -38.11 6.95 3.93
CA VAL A 133 -39.13 6.90 2.87
C VAL A 133 -38.76 5.83 1.84
N GLN A 134 -38.99 4.57 2.21
CA GLN A 134 -38.74 3.40 1.36
C GLN A 134 -39.78 3.31 0.25
N THR A 135 -39.31 3.06 -0.96
CA THR A 135 -40.19 2.82 -2.12
C THR A 135 -39.58 1.74 -2.99
N ARG A 136 -40.41 0.97 -3.70
CA ARG A 136 -39.93 -0.07 -4.63
C ARG A 136 -39.02 0.50 -5.70
N ARG A 137 -39.26 1.75 -6.12
CA ARG A 137 -38.44 2.44 -7.12
C ARG A 137 -37.06 2.83 -6.60
N ALA A 138 -36.97 3.30 -5.34
CA ALA A 138 -35.69 3.70 -4.75
C ALA A 138 -34.85 2.50 -4.31
N CYS A 139 -35.45 1.45 -3.74
CA CYS A 139 -34.70 0.27 -3.33
C CYS A 139 -34.37 -0.62 -4.54
N GLY A 140 -35.34 -0.81 -5.43
CA GLY A 140 -35.19 -1.60 -6.66
C GLY A 140 -34.33 -0.94 -7.74
N SER A 141 -33.77 0.25 -7.49
CA SER A 141 -32.73 0.81 -8.35
C SER A 141 -31.38 0.14 -8.09
N CYS A 142 -31.08 -0.29 -6.87
CA CYS A 142 -29.85 -1.04 -6.57
C CYS A 142 -30.12 -2.54 -6.40
N HIS A 143 -31.24 -2.89 -5.75
CA HIS A 143 -31.73 -4.26 -5.59
C HIS A 143 -32.65 -4.65 -6.74
N ASP A 144 -32.10 -4.62 -7.96
CA ASP A 144 -32.89 -4.86 -9.18
C ASP A 144 -33.06 -6.34 -9.56
N ASP A 145 -32.54 -7.24 -8.72
CA ASP A 145 -32.91 -8.66 -8.72
C ASP A 145 -34.30 -8.91 -8.11
N VAL A 146 -34.82 -7.99 -7.29
CA VAL A 146 -36.11 -8.15 -6.60
C VAL A 146 -37.28 -8.10 -7.59
N ARG A 147 -38.02 -9.21 -7.65
CA ARG A 147 -39.28 -9.30 -8.39
C ARG A 147 -40.47 -9.01 -7.49
N TRP A 148 -40.97 -7.78 -7.54
CA TRP A 148 -42.01 -7.28 -6.64
C TRP A 148 -43.35 -8.04 -6.67
N ASP A 149 -43.65 -8.81 -7.73
CA ASP A 149 -44.82 -9.68 -7.85
C ASP A 149 -44.64 -11.08 -7.23
N ARG A 150 -43.44 -11.38 -6.73
CA ARG A 150 -43.02 -12.69 -6.22
C ARG A 150 -42.48 -12.57 -4.79
N PRO A 151 -42.40 -13.69 -4.03
CA PRO A 151 -41.61 -13.71 -2.82
C PRO A 151 -40.13 -13.42 -3.14
N TYR A 152 -39.39 -12.93 -2.14
CA TYR A 152 -37.94 -12.76 -2.20
C TYR A 152 -37.33 -13.31 -0.92
N THR A 153 -36.36 -14.21 -1.06
CA THR A 153 -35.75 -14.92 0.06
C THR A 153 -34.25 -14.67 0.05
N ALA A 154 -33.76 -14.00 1.09
CA ALA A 154 -32.35 -13.71 1.26
C ALA A 154 -31.97 -13.80 2.75
N ASN A 155 -30.79 -14.32 3.05
CA ASN A 155 -30.25 -14.39 4.42
C ASN A 155 -31.17 -15.05 5.45
N GLY A 156 -31.94 -16.06 5.03
CA GLY A 156 -32.91 -16.76 5.88
C GLY A 156 -34.18 -15.96 6.19
N LEU A 157 -34.36 -14.81 5.54
CA LEU A 157 -35.52 -13.93 5.66
C LEU A 157 -36.34 -13.99 4.37
N ASN A 158 -37.67 -13.91 4.52
CA ASN A 158 -38.62 -13.97 3.41
C ASN A 158 -39.42 -12.68 3.36
N MET A 159 -39.39 -12.02 2.20
CA MET A 159 -40.28 -10.91 1.86
C MET A 159 -41.42 -11.45 0.98
N PRO A 160 -42.70 -11.27 1.35
CA PRO A 160 -43.82 -11.64 0.49
C PRO A 160 -43.92 -10.67 -0.70
N ALA A 161 -44.63 -11.05 -1.75
CA ALA A 161 -44.87 -10.17 -2.90
C ALA A 161 -45.39 -8.78 -2.45
N GLN A 162 -44.74 -7.72 -2.95
CA GLN A 162 -45.01 -6.32 -2.59
C GLN A 162 -45.48 -5.54 -3.82
N GLY A 163 -46.80 -5.45 -4.00
CA GLY A 163 -47.40 -4.66 -5.08
C GLY A 163 -47.37 -3.14 -4.85
N THR A 164 -47.13 -2.67 -3.62
CA THR A 164 -47.20 -1.25 -3.22
C THR A 164 -46.10 -0.87 -2.25
N ASP A 165 -45.89 0.42 -2.02
CA ASP A 165 -44.86 0.93 -1.09
C ASP A 165 -45.35 0.99 0.38
N ASN A 166 -46.64 0.73 0.65
CA ASN A 166 -47.24 0.91 1.97
C ASN A 166 -46.71 -0.04 3.06
N GLY A 167 -46.15 -1.20 2.67
CA GLY A 167 -45.69 -2.23 3.59
C GLY A 167 -44.21 -2.12 3.97
N CYS A 168 -43.42 -1.29 3.29
CA CYS A 168 -41.95 -1.31 3.40
C CYS A 168 -41.47 -1.02 4.82
N LEU A 169 -41.99 0.05 5.44
CA LEU A 169 -41.60 0.52 6.78
C LEU A 169 -41.98 -0.44 7.91
N VAL A 170 -42.85 -1.42 7.66
CA VAL A 170 -43.21 -2.44 8.66
C VAL A 170 -42.02 -3.34 8.98
N CYS A 171 -41.22 -3.66 7.96
CA CYS A 171 -40.06 -4.55 8.09
C CYS A 171 -38.72 -3.82 7.97
N HIS A 172 -38.69 -2.73 7.21
CA HIS A 172 -37.50 -1.89 6.96
C HIS A 172 -37.67 -0.53 7.65
N PRO A 173 -37.53 -0.45 8.98
CA PRO A 173 -37.51 0.84 9.67
C PRO A 173 -36.27 1.65 9.23
N ALA A 174 -36.22 2.94 9.56
CA ALA A 174 -35.06 3.75 9.22
C ALA A 174 -33.78 3.29 9.94
N THR A 175 -33.90 2.89 11.21
CA THR A 175 -32.82 2.39 12.07
C THR A 175 -33.32 1.31 13.04
N GLY A 176 -32.41 0.74 13.83
CA GLY A 176 -32.72 -0.14 14.97
C GLY A 176 -32.96 -1.60 14.59
N SER A 177 -32.65 -1.99 13.36
CA SER A 177 -32.82 -3.36 12.85
C SER A 177 -31.79 -3.66 11.76
N PRO A 178 -31.27 -4.91 11.65
CA PRO A 178 -30.43 -5.32 10.51
C PRO A 178 -31.10 -5.19 9.14
N LEU A 179 -32.44 -5.09 9.09
CA LEU A 179 -33.20 -4.85 7.87
C LEU A 179 -33.37 -3.37 7.52
N SER A 180 -32.95 -2.46 8.41
CA SER A 180 -33.04 -1.04 8.14
C SER A 180 -32.01 -0.59 7.10
N PRO A 181 -32.26 0.48 6.34
CA PRO A 181 -31.27 1.01 5.42
C PRO A 181 -29.99 1.49 6.11
N VAL A 182 -30.05 2.07 7.31
CA VAL A 182 -28.85 2.58 7.99
C VAL A 182 -27.92 1.43 8.40
N GLU A 183 -28.39 0.49 9.21
CA GLU A 183 -27.57 -0.61 9.70
C GLU A 183 -27.26 -1.64 8.60
N GLY A 184 -28.20 -1.90 7.68
CA GLY A 184 -28.00 -2.89 6.60
C GLY A 184 -26.99 -2.47 5.54
N HIS A 185 -26.73 -1.16 5.39
CA HIS A 185 -25.78 -0.60 4.42
C HIS A 185 -24.47 -0.12 5.07
N LEU A 186 -24.37 -0.15 6.40
CA LEU A 186 -23.14 0.20 7.11
C LEU A 186 -22.08 -0.88 6.89
N HIS A 187 -21.01 -0.52 6.20
CA HIS A 187 -19.93 -1.46 5.97
C HIS A 187 -19.25 -1.82 7.31
N PRO A 188 -18.92 -3.11 7.59
CA PRO A 188 -18.38 -3.50 8.90
C PRO A 188 -17.07 -2.81 9.31
N LEU A 189 -16.26 -2.38 8.34
CA LEU A 189 -15.06 -1.56 8.62
C LEU A 189 -15.36 -0.14 9.10
N ASN A 190 -16.56 0.37 8.83
CA ASN A 190 -17.03 1.68 9.27
C ASN A 190 -17.93 1.56 10.51
N ASP A 191 -18.29 0.34 10.93
CA ASP A 191 -19.14 0.10 12.08
C ASP A 191 -18.32 0.08 13.38
N PRO A 192 -18.54 1.04 14.31
CA PRO A 192 -17.82 1.08 15.58
C PRO A 192 -18.02 -0.15 16.47
N VAL A 193 -19.07 -0.94 16.25
CA VAL A 193 -19.31 -2.21 16.95
C VAL A 193 -18.21 -3.22 16.63
N TYR A 194 -17.74 -3.25 15.38
CA TYR A 194 -16.70 -4.18 14.93
C TYR A 194 -15.31 -3.53 14.86
N ASN A 195 -15.24 -2.27 14.46
CA ASN A 195 -14.02 -1.52 14.28
C ASN A 195 -14.06 -0.20 15.06
N GLY A 196 -13.53 -0.21 16.28
CA GLY A 196 -13.39 1.01 17.08
C GLY A 196 -12.31 1.98 16.57
N GLY A 197 -11.58 1.63 15.51
CA GLY A 197 -10.50 2.43 14.93
C GLY A 197 -9.23 2.48 15.77
N ILE A 198 -8.16 2.97 15.15
CA ILE A 198 -6.87 3.25 15.80
C ILE A 198 -6.26 4.50 15.18
N ASN A 199 -5.76 5.38 16.02
CA ASN A 199 -5.11 6.62 15.68
C ASN A 199 -3.74 6.70 16.37
N PHE A 200 -2.69 6.83 15.57
CA PHE A 200 -1.33 7.10 16.03
C PHE A 200 -1.12 8.62 16.11
N ALA A 201 -0.72 9.12 17.28
CA ALA A 201 -0.34 10.52 17.44
C ALA A 201 1.11 10.62 17.91
N ILE A 202 2.00 11.07 17.02
CA ILE A 202 3.43 11.22 17.29
C ILE A 202 3.69 12.60 17.86
N SER A 203 4.08 12.65 19.13
CA SER A 203 4.30 13.89 19.87
C SER A 203 5.70 14.45 19.68
N ALA A 204 6.72 13.60 19.50
CA ALA A 204 8.10 14.00 19.31
C ALA A 204 8.93 12.97 18.53
N VAL A 205 9.92 13.47 17.80
CA VAL A 205 11.06 12.72 17.25
C VAL A 205 12.31 13.40 17.79
N SER A 206 13.24 12.64 18.37
CA SER A 206 14.41 13.18 19.07
C SER A 206 15.67 12.36 18.81
N GLU A 207 16.82 13.02 18.92
CA GLU A 207 18.13 12.38 18.96
C GLU A 207 18.22 11.37 20.11
N ALA A 208 18.94 10.27 19.88
CA ALA A 208 19.24 9.26 20.88
C ALA A 208 20.62 8.63 20.62
N GLY A 209 21.11 7.87 21.61
CA GLY A 209 22.44 7.25 21.53
C GLY A 209 23.57 8.25 21.77
N THR A 210 24.64 8.17 20.99
CA THR A 210 25.66 9.22 20.97
C THR A 210 25.19 10.28 19.98
N HIS A 211 24.97 11.50 20.45
CA HIS A 211 24.39 12.58 19.66
C HIS A 211 24.92 13.95 20.13
N ASN A 212 24.69 14.99 19.34
CA ASN A 212 25.24 16.33 19.61
C ASN A 212 24.27 17.28 20.34
N GLY A 213 22.99 16.91 20.44
CA GLY A 213 21.96 17.64 21.19
C GLY A 213 21.52 18.94 20.50
N ASN A 214 21.68 19.05 19.19
CA ASN A 214 21.34 20.24 18.42
C ASN A 214 19.85 20.33 18.02
N GLY A 215 19.05 19.31 18.35
CA GLY A 215 17.62 19.20 18.02
C GLY A 215 17.34 18.72 16.60
N LYS A 216 18.33 18.18 15.90
CA LYS A 216 18.26 17.65 14.53
C LYS A 216 18.92 16.29 14.51
N LEU A 217 18.44 15.41 13.65
CA LEU A 217 19.04 14.09 13.49
C LEU A 217 20.21 14.17 12.51
N ASP A 218 21.33 13.55 12.87
CA ASP A 218 22.52 13.47 12.03
C ASP A 218 22.87 11.99 11.73
N PRO A 219 23.55 11.70 10.59
CA PRO A 219 24.10 10.38 10.34
C PRO A 219 24.95 9.85 11.50
N GLY A 220 24.69 8.62 11.91
CA GLY A 220 25.35 7.98 13.07
C GLY A 220 24.58 8.11 14.39
N GLU A 221 23.58 9.00 14.47
CA GLU A 221 22.72 9.12 15.65
C GLU A 221 21.58 8.10 15.62
N LYS A 222 20.99 7.82 16.78
CA LYS A 222 19.77 7.00 16.87
C LYS A 222 18.53 7.87 16.90
N VAL A 223 17.40 7.30 16.52
CA VAL A 223 16.12 8.01 16.49
C VAL A 223 15.19 7.50 17.58
N GLN A 224 14.78 8.37 18.49
CA GLN A 224 13.73 8.09 19.47
C GLN A 224 12.42 8.75 19.04
N VAL A 225 11.31 8.04 19.22
CA VAL A 225 9.97 8.53 18.92
C VAL A 225 9.08 8.43 20.15
N SER A 226 8.31 9.49 20.40
CA SER A 226 7.26 9.55 21.41
C SER A 226 5.89 9.58 20.74
N PHE A 227 4.98 8.68 21.13
CA PHE A 227 3.63 8.64 20.55
C PHE A 227 2.57 8.08 21.50
N THR A 228 1.29 8.29 21.15
CA THR A 228 0.13 7.67 21.82
C THR A 228 -0.73 6.92 20.83
N LEU A 229 -1.48 5.94 21.33
CA LEU A 229 -2.45 5.12 20.59
C LEU A 229 -3.85 5.30 21.17
N LYS A 230 -4.80 5.74 20.34
CA LYS A 230 -6.20 5.90 20.75
C LYS A 230 -7.15 5.29 19.72
N ASN A 231 -8.33 4.88 20.15
CA ASN A 231 -9.42 4.52 19.25
C ASN A 231 -10.17 5.78 18.78
N ASP A 232 -11.16 5.63 17.91
CA ASP A 232 -11.91 6.77 17.35
C ASP A 232 -12.78 7.48 18.39
N ALA A 233 -13.15 6.78 19.47
CA ALA A 233 -13.82 7.35 20.64
C ALA A 233 -12.85 8.09 21.61
N GLY A 234 -11.55 8.15 21.31
CA GLY A 234 -10.53 8.82 22.11
C GLY A 234 -10.01 8.04 23.32
N ALA A 235 -10.44 6.79 23.51
CA ALA A 235 -9.93 5.89 24.55
C ALA A 235 -8.57 5.32 24.15
N ASN A 236 -7.70 5.08 25.15
CA ASN A 236 -6.37 4.54 24.89
C ASN A 236 -6.43 3.09 24.39
N VAL A 237 -5.59 2.76 23.41
CA VAL A 237 -5.41 1.41 22.87
C VAL A 237 -4.00 0.93 23.21
N ALA A 238 -3.87 -0.28 23.75
CA ALA A 238 -2.57 -0.84 24.07
C ALA A 238 -1.91 -1.41 22.81
N ALA A 239 -0.65 -1.03 22.54
CA ALA A 239 0.11 -1.51 21.38
C ALA A 239 0.07 -3.04 21.23
N ASN A 240 0.21 -3.79 22.32
CA ASN A 240 0.21 -5.27 22.29
C ASN A 240 -1.11 -5.91 21.84
N THR A 241 -2.21 -5.16 21.70
CA THR A 241 -3.47 -5.65 21.11
C THR A 241 -3.46 -5.57 19.58
N LEU A 242 -2.48 -4.89 18.98
CA LEU A 242 -2.33 -4.79 17.53
C LEU A 242 -1.74 -6.08 16.96
N SER A 243 -2.20 -6.46 15.76
CA SER A 243 -1.62 -7.59 15.02
C SER A 243 -0.31 -7.22 14.31
N SER A 244 -0.16 -5.96 13.94
CA SER A 244 1.08 -5.44 13.39
C SER A 244 1.17 -3.93 13.59
N MET A 245 2.42 -3.44 13.67
CA MET A 245 2.77 -2.03 13.58
C MET A 245 4.00 -1.90 12.70
N ASN A 246 4.08 -0.82 11.94
CA ASN A 246 5.21 -0.53 11.08
C ASN A 246 5.59 0.94 11.22
N VAL A 247 6.87 1.24 10.99
CA VAL A 247 7.40 2.59 10.88
C VAL A 247 8.04 2.78 9.51
N LEU A 248 7.86 3.96 8.96
CA LEU A 248 8.68 4.48 7.88
C LEU A 248 9.38 5.77 8.31
N VAL A 249 10.61 5.92 7.83
CA VAL A 249 11.31 7.21 7.80
C VAL A 249 11.63 7.51 6.35
N THR A 250 11.09 8.62 5.84
CA THR A 250 11.34 9.05 4.46
C THR A 250 11.70 10.53 4.41
N GLY A 251 12.44 10.91 3.38
CA GLY A 251 12.76 12.31 3.13
C GLY A 251 13.99 12.50 2.23
N PRO A 252 14.36 13.75 1.97
CA PRO A 252 13.66 14.97 2.39
C PRO A 252 12.33 15.15 1.65
N THR A 253 11.39 15.93 2.18
CA THR A 253 10.06 16.20 1.58
C THR A 253 10.13 16.77 0.15
N THR A 254 11.24 17.40 -0.23
CA THR A 254 11.50 17.93 -1.58
C THR A 254 11.74 16.83 -2.62
N ASN A 255 12.37 15.74 -2.21
CA ASN A 255 12.52 14.51 -2.99
C ASN A 255 12.58 13.31 -2.05
N SER A 256 11.41 12.83 -1.65
CA SER A 256 11.32 11.79 -0.63
C SER A 256 12.00 10.52 -1.10
N ASN A 257 12.91 9.99 -0.29
CA ASN A 257 13.53 8.69 -0.46
C ASN A 257 13.33 7.89 0.83
N VAL A 258 13.23 6.56 0.73
CA VAL A 258 13.09 5.70 1.91
C VAL A 258 14.41 5.60 2.66
N VAL A 259 14.39 5.83 3.97
CA VAL A 259 15.56 5.70 4.85
C VAL A 259 15.43 4.50 5.77
N LEU A 260 14.22 4.27 6.30
CA LEU A 260 13.89 3.12 7.12
C LEU A 260 12.47 2.66 6.76
N TYR A 261 12.31 1.35 6.59
CA TYR A 261 11.03 0.69 6.72
C TYR A 261 11.21 -0.55 7.60
N THR A 262 10.46 -0.64 8.69
CA THR A 262 10.52 -1.82 9.55
C THR A 262 9.24 -2.06 10.32
N SER A 263 9.09 -3.29 10.79
CA SER A 263 8.04 -3.67 11.73
C SER A 263 8.43 -3.23 13.14
N LEU A 264 7.45 -2.77 13.91
CA LEU A 264 7.54 -2.62 15.36
C LEU A 264 6.71 -3.74 15.98
N PRO A 265 7.30 -4.89 16.36
CA PRO A 265 6.51 -5.99 16.89
C PRO A 265 5.78 -5.54 18.15
N PRO A 266 4.43 -5.53 18.18
CA PRO A 266 3.71 -4.80 19.22
C PRO A 266 3.92 -5.34 20.64
N VAL A 267 4.29 -6.62 20.75
CA VAL A 267 4.67 -7.29 22.01
C VAL A 267 5.89 -6.67 22.71
N TYR A 268 6.73 -5.93 21.99
CA TYR A 268 7.98 -5.35 22.51
C TYR A 268 7.95 -3.82 22.64
N VAL A 269 6.86 -3.16 22.26
CA VAL A 269 6.71 -1.70 22.29
C VAL A 269 6.57 -1.16 23.73
N GLY A 270 6.26 -2.03 24.69
CA GLY A 270 6.12 -1.69 26.12
C GLY A 270 4.67 -1.41 26.54
N ALA A 271 4.50 -0.95 27.79
CA ALA A 271 3.18 -0.64 28.35
C ALA A 271 2.81 0.84 28.10
N GLY A 272 1.60 1.06 27.58
CA GLY A 272 1.08 2.39 27.21
C GLY A 272 0.50 3.18 28.39
N PRO A 273 -0.28 4.25 28.12
CA PRO A 273 -0.83 4.67 26.82
C PRO A 273 0.11 5.58 25.99
N GLY A 274 1.19 6.06 26.59
CA GLY A 274 2.26 6.78 25.91
C GLY A 274 3.48 5.90 25.74
N TYR A 275 4.11 5.98 24.58
CA TYR A 275 5.25 5.15 24.19
C TYR A 275 6.43 6.05 23.89
N VAL A 276 7.60 5.67 24.41
CA VAL A 276 8.89 6.30 24.11
C VAL A 276 9.87 5.19 23.81
N LEU A 277 10.34 5.11 22.58
CA LEU A 277 11.27 4.05 22.15
C LEU A 277 12.19 4.52 21.04
N ASN A 278 13.37 3.91 21.00
CA ASN A 278 14.26 4.02 19.84
C ASN A 278 13.68 3.16 18.71
N LEU A 279 13.60 3.74 17.51
CA LEU A 279 13.10 3.01 16.34
C LEU A 279 13.95 1.75 16.13
N PRO A 280 13.34 0.57 15.86
CA PRO A 280 14.11 -0.62 15.57
C PRO A 280 14.67 -0.61 14.15
N MET A 281 15.66 -1.45 13.91
CA MET A 281 16.25 -1.72 12.60
C MET A 281 16.77 -3.16 12.59
N PRO A 282 16.39 -3.97 11.57
CA PRO A 282 16.98 -5.27 11.40
C PRO A 282 18.37 -5.16 10.75
N VAL A 283 19.30 -5.98 11.22
CA VAL A 283 20.59 -6.25 10.60
C VAL A 283 20.59 -7.72 10.22
N TYR A 284 20.92 -8.04 8.97
CA TYR A 284 20.91 -9.41 8.48
C TYR A 284 22.33 -9.91 8.25
N LEU A 285 22.55 -11.20 8.50
CA LEU A 285 23.76 -11.95 8.11
C LEU A 285 25.10 -11.24 8.40
N GLU A 286 25.21 -10.52 9.52
CA GLU A 286 26.47 -9.91 9.92
C GLU A 286 27.45 -10.99 10.38
N LYS A 287 28.66 -11.03 9.81
CA LYS A 287 29.74 -11.88 10.32
C LYS A 287 30.29 -11.31 11.61
N ILE A 288 29.97 -11.95 12.74
CA ILE A 288 30.41 -11.52 14.08
C ILE A 288 31.72 -12.17 14.53
N GLY A 289 32.28 -13.06 13.71
CA GLY A 289 33.55 -13.72 13.95
C GLY A 289 33.60 -15.13 13.41
N VAL A 290 34.55 -15.89 13.94
CA VAL A 290 34.81 -17.28 13.56
C VAL A 290 34.76 -18.15 14.82
N GLY A 291 34.08 -19.29 14.75
CA GLY A 291 34.07 -20.27 15.83
C GLY A 291 35.49 -20.72 16.16
N ASN A 292 35.76 -20.95 17.45
CA ASN A 292 37.07 -21.44 17.92
C ASN A 292 36.99 -22.82 18.62
N GLY A 293 35.82 -23.45 18.63
CA GLY A 293 35.57 -24.74 19.29
C GLY A 293 35.54 -24.68 20.81
N ALA A 294 35.70 -23.51 21.43
CA ALA A 294 35.68 -23.37 22.88
C ALA A 294 34.26 -23.14 23.41
N ALA A 295 33.94 -23.80 24.51
CA ALA A 295 32.79 -23.46 25.32
C ALA A 295 32.97 -22.06 25.91
N GLY A 296 31.90 -21.26 25.93
CA GLY A 296 31.94 -19.89 26.46
C GLY A 296 32.69 -18.88 25.59
N GLN A 297 32.96 -19.20 24.31
CA GLN A 297 33.45 -18.22 23.35
C GLN A 297 32.48 -17.03 23.28
N VAL A 298 33.01 -15.82 23.36
CA VAL A 298 32.23 -14.59 23.20
C VAL A 298 32.50 -13.98 21.83
N LEU A 299 31.44 -13.80 21.04
CA LEU A 299 31.43 -13.05 19.79
C LEU A 299 30.45 -11.88 19.93
N SER A 300 30.74 -10.72 19.34
CA SER A 300 29.88 -9.53 19.52
C SER A 300 29.37 -9.02 18.19
N THR A 301 28.12 -8.60 18.17
CA THR A 301 27.54 -7.84 17.05
C THR A 301 28.12 -6.43 17.00
N GLY A 302 28.17 -5.86 15.79
CA GLY A 302 28.70 -4.53 15.55
C GLY A 302 27.77 -3.39 15.97
N ARG A 303 26.49 -3.67 16.20
CA ARG A 303 25.50 -2.66 16.64
C ARG A 303 24.82 -3.07 17.95
N THR A 304 24.73 -2.11 18.85
CA THR A 304 24.20 -2.30 20.20
C THR A 304 23.31 -1.14 20.65
N PRO A 305 22.38 -1.35 21.59
CA PRO A 305 21.99 -2.66 22.14
C PRO A 305 21.15 -3.45 21.13
N HIS A 306 20.99 -4.75 21.35
CA HIS A 306 19.88 -5.49 20.75
C HIS A 306 18.57 -4.96 21.32
N TRP A 307 17.57 -4.85 20.46
CA TRP A 307 16.33 -4.14 20.78
C TRP A 307 15.48 -4.87 21.83
N THR A 308 15.62 -6.20 21.94
CA THR A 308 15.02 -7.01 23.01
C THR A 308 16.09 -7.58 23.93
N SER A 309 15.77 -7.72 25.22
CA SER A 309 16.64 -8.39 26.20
C SER A 309 16.76 -9.91 26.00
N THR A 310 15.87 -10.50 25.20
CA THR A 310 15.88 -11.91 24.80
C THR A 310 16.44 -12.07 23.39
N SER A 311 16.79 -13.31 23.01
CA SER A 311 17.21 -13.65 21.64
C SER A 311 16.03 -13.82 20.67
N ALA A 312 14.81 -13.39 21.03
CA ALA A 312 13.62 -13.61 20.20
C ALA A 312 13.71 -12.94 18.82
N LEU A 313 14.45 -11.83 18.74
CA LEU A 313 14.78 -11.13 17.50
C LEU A 313 16.25 -11.30 17.12
N THR A 314 16.86 -12.45 17.41
CA THR A 314 18.27 -12.74 17.09
C THR A 314 18.41 -14.17 16.60
N THR A 315 18.93 -14.34 15.39
CA THR A 315 19.19 -15.64 14.78
C THR A 315 20.67 -15.78 14.43
N VAL A 316 21.21 -16.98 14.62
CA VAL A 316 22.61 -17.30 14.31
C VAL A 316 22.66 -18.42 13.27
N LEU A 317 23.39 -18.19 12.19
CA LEU A 317 23.74 -19.18 11.18
C LEU A 317 25.25 -19.42 11.21
N LEU A 318 25.65 -20.69 11.20
CA LEU A 318 27.04 -21.11 11.07
C LEU A 318 27.32 -21.51 9.63
N ARG A 319 28.37 -20.98 9.01
CA ARG A 319 28.86 -21.48 7.73
C ARG A 319 29.49 -22.85 7.94
N THR A 320 28.88 -23.88 7.37
CA THR A 320 29.32 -25.28 7.50
C THR A 320 30.16 -25.76 6.31
N GLY A 321 30.18 -25.00 5.22
CA GLY A 321 30.95 -25.33 4.03
C GLY A 321 30.72 -24.35 2.88
N THR A 322 31.27 -24.73 1.72
CA THR A 322 31.07 -24.06 0.43
C THR A 322 30.68 -25.16 -0.54
N ALA A 323 29.49 -25.10 -1.11
CA ALA A 323 28.96 -26.10 -2.03
C ALA A 323 27.97 -25.43 -2.97
N GLY A 324 27.91 -25.87 -4.23
CA GLY A 324 27.05 -25.29 -5.26
C GLY A 324 27.80 -24.26 -6.12
N GLY A 325 27.19 -23.11 -6.39
CA GLY A 325 27.73 -22.09 -7.28
C GLY A 325 29.06 -21.47 -6.82
N SER A 326 30.00 -21.26 -7.76
CA SER A 326 31.26 -20.55 -7.51
C SER A 326 31.69 -19.78 -8.75
N THR A 327 31.84 -18.48 -8.63
CA THR A 327 32.01 -17.58 -9.77
C THR A 327 32.69 -16.28 -9.34
N THR A 328 32.75 -15.32 -10.25
CA THR A 328 33.17 -13.94 -9.96
C THR A 328 32.15 -12.95 -10.51
N LEU A 329 32.17 -11.72 -9.98
CA LEU A 329 31.40 -10.62 -10.54
C LEU A 329 31.86 -10.32 -11.97
N SER A 330 30.91 -10.20 -12.91
CA SER A 330 31.19 -9.82 -14.30
C SER A 330 31.29 -8.30 -14.48
N SER A 331 30.73 -7.52 -13.55
CA SER A 331 30.79 -6.07 -13.49
C SER A 331 30.98 -5.59 -12.04
N ALA A 332 31.32 -4.32 -11.85
CA ALA A 332 31.34 -3.76 -10.49
C ALA A 332 29.91 -3.67 -9.96
N ALA A 333 29.74 -3.99 -8.68
CA ALA A 333 28.47 -3.90 -7.97
C ALA A 333 28.57 -2.84 -6.87
N PRO A 334 27.92 -1.67 -7.02
CA PRO A 334 27.91 -0.64 -5.98
C PRO A 334 27.16 -1.10 -4.72
N ALA A 335 27.44 -0.44 -3.60
CA ALA A 335 26.64 -0.60 -2.39
C ALA A 335 25.17 -0.23 -2.66
N VAL A 336 24.27 -0.72 -1.82
CA VAL A 336 22.80 -0.58 -1.88
C VAL A 336 22.10 -1.22 -3.09
N GLN A 337 22.85 -1.74 -4.06
CA GLN A 337 22.29 -2.54 -5.15
C GLN A 337 21.72 -3.87 -4.61
N ASN A 338 20.50 -4.22 -5.04
CA ASN A 338 19.81 -5.47 -4.67
C ASN A 338 19.99 -6.60 -5.70
N TRP A 339 21.00 -6.51 -6.57
CA TRP A 339 21.44 -7.60 -7.45
C TRP A 339 22.95 -7.59 -7.63
N ILE A 340 23.48 -8.68 -8.19
CA ILE A 340 24.83 -8.77 -8.74
C ILE A 340 24.80 -9.48 -10.09
N ASP A 341 25.68 -9.06 -10.99
CA ASP A 341 25.94 -9.77 -12.24
C ASP A 341 27.20 -10.62 -12.08
N VAL A 342 27.09 -11.91 -12.38
CA VAL A 342 28.19 -12.87 -12.28
C VAL A 342 28.63 -13.34 -13.66
N VAL A 343 29.83 -13.92 -13.77
CA VAL A 343 30.32 -14.50 -15.03
C VAL A 343 29.54 -15.76 -15.41
N ASP A 344 29.19 -16.56 -14.40
CA ASP A 344 28.43 -17.80 -14.54
C ASP A 344 27.58 -18.01 -13.28
N ALA A 345 26.26 -18.09 -13.43
CA ALA A 345 25.33 -18.36 -12.34
C ALA A 345 25.03 -19.86 -12.15
N THR A 346 25.68 -20.74 -12.92
CA THR A 346 25.51 -22.19 -12.79
C THR A 346 25.80 -22.65 -11.35
N GLY A 347 24.86 -23.40 -10.79
CA GLY A 347 24.95 -23.93 -9.43
C GLY A 347 24.25 -23.08 -8.38
N PHE A 348 23.97 -21.80 -8.64
CA PHE A 348 23.15 -20.98 -7.73
C PHE A 348 21.65 -21.21 -7.97
N ALA A 349 20.87 -21.14 -6.90
CA ALA A 349 19.42 -21.23 -6.89
C ALA A 349 18.81 -20.26 -5.87
N ARG A 350 17.48 -20.07 -5.96
CA ARG A 350 16.73 -19.33 -4.96
C ARG A 350 16.89 -19.97 -3.59
N ASN A 351 17.03 -19.11 -2.57
CA ASN A 351 17.24 -19.40 -1.15
C ASN A 351 18.66 -19.77 -0.75
N ASP A 352 19.57 -19.93 -1.71
CA ASP A 352 20.96 -20.21 -1.41
C ASP A 352 21.60 -19.02 -0.71
N TYR A 353 22.46 -19.32 0.26
CA TYR A 353 23.29 -18.32 0.90
C TYR A 353 24.60 -18.22 0.12
N LEU A 354 25.11 -17.01 -0.02
CA LEU A 354 26.38 -16.78 -0.67
C LEU A 354 27.26 -15.86 0.16
N VAL A 355 28.56 -15.91 -0.12
CA VAL A 355 29.57 -14.98 0.35
C VAL A 355 30.19 -14.27 -0.85
N LEU A 356 30.26 -12.95 -0.79
CA LEU A 356 31.09 -12.12 -1.66
C LEU A 356 32.42 -11.83 -0.98
N ASP A 357 33.49 -11.74 -1.77
CA ASP A 357 34.82 -11.39 -1.30
C ASP A 357 35.29 -12.26 -0.12
N ASP A 358 35.17 -13.58 -0.27
CA ASP A 358 35.44 -14.57 0.77
C ASP A 358 36.88 -14.48 1.31
N GLY A 359 37.05 -14.03 2.56
CA GLY A 359 38.33 -13.76 3.21
C GLY A 359 38.94 -12.39 2.89
N GLY A 360 38.26 -11.55 2.10
CA GLY A 360 38.67 -10.21 1.71
C GLY A 360 38.18 -9.12 2.66
N GLY A 361 38.51 -7.87 2.33
CA GLY A 361 38.21 -6.70 3.16
C GLY A 361 36.75 -6.25 3.11
N THR A 362 36.00 -6.69 2.10
CA THR A 362 34.59 -6.38 1.90
C THR A 362 33.68 -7.59 2.09
N GLU A 363 34.18 -8.68 2.71
CA GLU A 363 33.44 -9.93 2.86
C GLU A 363 32.01 -9.73 3.38
N GLU A 364 31.02 -10.10 2.58
CA GLU A 364 29.62 -9.98 2.97
C GLU A 364 28.75 -11.15 2.51
N TYR A 365 27.63 -11.34 3.21
CA TYR A 365 26.77 -12.50 3.08
C TYR A 365 25.35 -12.08 2.72
N LEU A 366 24.80 -12.73 1.69
CA LEU A 366 23.45 -12.49 1.20
C LEU A 366 22.74 -13.82 0.91
N ARG A 367 21.44 -13.73 0.62
CA ARG A 367 20.62 -14.86 0.23
C ARG A 367 19.97 -14.59 -1.12
N VAL A 368 20.18 -15.48 -2.06
CA VAL A 368 19.65 -15.37 -3.42
C VAL A 368 18.13 -15.44 -3.39
N GLN A 369 17.48 -14.42 -3.94
CA GLN A 369 16.04 -14.39 -4.15
C GLN A 369 15.69 -14.97 -5.52
N LEU A 370 16.38 -14.58 -6.58
CA LEU A 370 16.14 -15.11 -7.92
C LEU A 370 17.45 -15.20 -8.70
N VAL A 371 17.55 -16.24 -9.52
CA VAL A 371 18.58 -16.36 -10.56
C VAL A 371 17.91 -16.06 -11.89
N ASP A 372 18.38 -15.02 -12.58
CA ASP A 372 17.88 -14.58 -13.87
C ASP A 372 19.03 -14.46 -14.87
N GLY A 373 19.21 -15.48 -15.71
CA GLY A 373 20.42 -15.63 -16.50
C GLY A 373 21.66 -15.63 -15.60
N ASN A 374 22.57 -14.68 -15.81
CA ASN A 374 23.77 -14.48 -15.02
C ASN A 374 23.62 -13.41 -13.92
N ARG A 375 22.40 -12.97 -13.62
CA ARG A 375 22.09 -12.05 -12.53
C ARG A 375 21.55 -12.80 -11.33
N LEU A 376 22.12 -12.53 -10.16
CA LEU A 376 21.60 -12.98 -8.87
C LEU A 376 20.93 -11.81 -8.18
N TRP A 377 19.63 -11.92 -7.96
CA TRP A 377 18.83 -10.92 -7.28
C TRP A 377 18.70 -11.22 -5.79
N PHE A 378 18.57 -10.17 -4.99
CA PHE A 378 18.31 -10.20 -3.55
C PHE A 378 16.89 -9.67 -3.25
N THR A 379 16.60 -9.38 -1.98
CA THR A 379 15.28 -8.85 -1.60
C THR A 379 15.23 -7.32 -1.72
N SER A 380 14.20 -6.67 -1.19
CA SER A 380 14.02 -5.22 -1.19
C SER A 380 13.80 -4.73 0.22
N VAL A 381 14.07 -3.44 0.41
CA VAL A 381 13.75 -2.69 1.64
C VAL A 381 12.29 -2.83 2.06
N TYR A 382 11.35 -3.06 1.13
CA TYR A 382 9.93 -3.26 1.44
C TYR A 382 9.58 -4.65 1.99
N SER A 383 10.36 -5.69 1.69
CA SER A 383 10.06 -7.05 2.15
C SER A 383 11.32 -7.78 2.62
N PRO A 384 12.05 -7.24 3.62
CA PRO A 384 13.30 -7.83 4.04
C PRO A 384 13.04 -9.07 4.90
N GLY A 385 13.05 -10.25 4.27
CA GLY A 385 13.26 -11.53 4.96
C GLY A 385 14.74 -11.90 5.11
N ASN A 386 15.63 -11.08 4.54
CA ASN A 386 17.07 -11.24 4.51
C ASN A 386 17.74 -9.89 4.16
N GLN A 387 19.07 -9.87 4.05
CA GLN A 387 19.84 -8.72 3.60
C GLN A 387 19.32 -8.25 2.21
N PRO A 388 18.74 -7.04 2.10
CA PRO A 388 18.08 -6.59 0.88
C PRO A 388 19.08 -6.18 -0.21
N PHE A 389 20.25 -5.69 0.16
CA PHE A 389 21.21 -5.12 -0.78
C PHE A 389 22.64 -5.26 -0.27
N LEU A 390 23.60 -5.03 -1.16
CA LEU A 390 25.03 -4.99 -0.83
C LEU A 390 25.35 -3.89 0.19
N ARG A 391 26.09 -4.21 1.25
CA ARG A 391 26.57 -3.20 2.21
C ARG A 391 27.80 -2.47 1.70
N SER A 392 28.60 -3.13 0.87
CA SER A 392 29.85 -2.60 0.34
C SER A 392 29.83 -2.62 -1.17
N ALA A 393 30.59 -1.71 -1.78
CA ALA A 393 30.87 -1.82 -3.21
C ALA A 393 31.89 -2.93 -3.47
N HIS A 394 31.67 -3.72 -4.51
CA HIS A 394 32.55 -4.79 -4.94
C HIS A 394 33.01 -4.57 -6.38
N PRO A 395 34.32 -4.61 -6.67
CA PRO A 395 34.82 -4.48 -8.04
C PRO A 395 34.49 -5.71 -8.90
N ALA A 396 34.52 -5.54 -10.21
CA ALA A 396 34.47 -6.66 -11.14
C ALA A 396 35.59 -7.66 -10.83
N GLY A 397 35.29 -8.96 -10.94
CA GLY A 397 36.21 -10.04 -10.59
C GLY A 397 36.20 -10.46 -9.12
N THR A 398 35.47 -9.75 -8.23
CA THR A 398 35.28 -10.21 -6.84
C THR A 398 34.66 -11.59 -6.80
N THR A 399 35.15 -12.45 -5.90
CA THR A 399 34.66 -13.82 -5.75
C THR A 399 33.24 -13.86 -5.22
N VAL A 400 32.43 -14.78 -5.74
CA VAL A 400 31.06 -15.07 -5.27
C VAL A 400 30.95 -16.57 -5.12
N LYS A 401 30.64 -17.05 -3.91
CA LYS A 401 30.53 -18.48 -3.62
C LYS A 401 29.28 -18.80 -2.85
N GLU A 402 28.58 -19.84 -3.24
CA GLU A 402 27.51 -20.43 -2.45
C GLU A 402 28.07 -21.10 -1.20
N ILE A 403 27.36 -20.94 -0.09
CA ILE A 403 27.73 -21.49 1.21
C ILE A 403 26.60 -22.35 1.77
N THR A 404 27.01 -23.38 2.50
CA THR A 404 26.07 -24.14 3.33
C THR A 404 26.03 -23.54 4.73
N THR A 405 24.82 -23.41 5.28
CA THR A 405 24.60 -22.82 6.60
C THR A 405 23.78 -23.74 7.50
N ALA A 406 24.05 -23.74 8.80
CA ALA A 406 23.23 -24.39 9.81
C ALA A 406 22.80 -23.38 10.88
N ALA A 407 21.50 -23.36 11.22
CA ALA A 407 21.00 -22.55 12.33
C ALA A 407 21.51 -23.09 13.66
N SER A 408 21.82 -22.18 14.59
CA SER A 408 22.28 -22.53 15.94
C SER A 408 21.48 -21.80 17.01
N THR A 409 21.15 -22.51 18.08
CA THR A 409 20.59 -21.97 19.32
C THR A 409 21.56 -22.11 20.50
N ALA A 410 22.80 -22.57 20.24
CA ALA A 410 23.81 -22.84 21.24
C ALA A 410 24.54 -21.56 21.70
N PHE A 411 23.78 -20.56 22.14
CA PHE A 411 24.32 -19.31 22.67
C PHE A 411 23.39 -18.66 23.69
N THR A 412 23.94 -17.79 24.53
CA THR A 412 23.20 -16.79 25.29
C THR A 412 23.53 -15.39 24.76
N LEU A 413 22.61 -14.44 24.91
CA LEU A 413 22.75 -13.06 24.44
C LEU A 413 22.81 -12.09 25.61
N ASN A 414 23.84 -11.24 25.65
CA ASN A 414 23.80 -9.99 26.39
C ASN A 414 23.37 -8.87 25.44
N ALA A 415 22.09 -8.48 25.51
CA ALA A 415 21.52 -7.49 24.61
C ALA A 415 22.20 -6.12 24.71
N GLY A 416 22.64 -5.71 25.90
CA GLY A 416 23.26 -4.40 26.11
C GLY A 416 24.61 -4.26 25.39
N THR A 417 25.40 -5.34 25.34
CA THR A 417 26.73 -5.34 24.71
C THR A 417 26.76 -6.03 23.35
N GLY A 418 25.64 -6.63 22.91
CA GLY A 418 25.61 -7.46 21.70
C GLY A 418 26.44 -8.74 21.80
N ALA A 419 26.84 -9.15 23.01
CA ALA A 419 27.73 -10.29 23.21
C ALA A 419 26.94 -11.60 23.17
N LEU A 420 27.28 -12.48 22.23
CA LEU A 420 26.82 -13.85 22.13
C LEU A 420 27.87 -14.76 22.77
N THR A 421 27.48 -15.44 23.84
CA THR A 421 28.35 -16.41 24.54
C THR A 421 27.91 -17.81 24.15
N THR A 422 28.82 -18.61 23.58
CA THR A 422 28.50 -19.98 23.15
C THR A 422 28.16 -20.87 24.34
N THR A 423 27.18 -21.76 24.16
CA THR A 423 26.81 -22.79 25.15
C THR A 423 27.18 -24.18 24.64
N GLY A 424 27.34 -25.14 25.56
CA GLY A 424 27.71 -26.51 25.20
C GLY A 424 29.09 -26.62 24.54
N ALA A 425 29.18 -27.34 23.42
CA ALA A 425 30.44 -27.64 22.72
C ALA A 425 31.05 -26.46 21.95
N GLY A 426 30.42 -25.27 21.97
CA GLY A 426 30.88 -24.11 21.22
C GLY A 426 30.59 -24.19 19.72
N PHE A 427 30.88 -23.11 19.00
CA PHE A 427 30.85 -23.11 17.54
C PHE A 427 32.14 -23.72 17.01
N ALA A 428 32.08 -24.59 16.00
CA ALA A 428 33.25 -25.35 15.58
C ALA A 428 34.34 -24.42 15.00
N ALA A 429 35.60 -24.80 15.21
CA ALA A 429 36.76 -24.02 14.78
C ALA A 429 36.70 -23.74 13.26
N GLY A 430 36.89 -22.48 12.88
CA GLY A 430 36.93 -22.08 11.46
C GLY A 430 35.58 -21.78 10.82
N GLN A 431 34.45 -22.00 11.51
CA GLN A 431 33.13 -21.67 10.99
C GLN A 431 32.85 -20.16 11.11
N ALA A 432 32.55 -19.49 10.00
CA ALA A 432 32.04 -18.12 10.07
C ALA A 432 30.68 -18.12 10.79
N VAL A 433 30.51 -17.19 11.72
CA VAL A 433 29.29 -17.04 12.53
C VAL A 433 28.55 -15.81 12.04
N LEU A 434 27.37 -16.03 11.45
CA LEU A 434 26.51 -15.00 10.90
C LEU A 434 25.35 -14.73 11.87
N CYS A 435 25.14 -13.47 12.22
CA CYS A 435 24.09 -13.03 13.13
C CYS A 435 23.11 -12.14 12.38
N SER A 436 21.81 -12.43 12.48
CA SER A 436 20.76 -11.49 12.11
C SER A 436 20.01 -11.07 13.36
N TYR A 437 19.83 -9.78 13.58
CA TYR A 437 19.28 -9.25 14.82
C TYR A 437 18.58 -7.91 14.62
N THR A 438 17.72 -7.54 15.57
CA THR A 438 17.14 -6.18 15.62
C THR A 438 17.88 -5.34 16.66
N THR A 439 18.27 -4.13 16.27
CA THR A 439 18.95 -3.13 17.11
C THR A 439 18.26 -1.78 16.97
N ASP A 440 18.72 -0.77 17.70
CA ASP A 440 18.27 0.61 17.50
C ASP A 440 18.68 1.09 16.12
N PHE A 441 17.76 1.69 15.40
CA PHE A 441 18.00 2.38 14.15
C PHE A 441 19.03 3.47 14.35
N VAL A 442 20.06 3.42 13.52
CA VAL A 442 21.10 4.43 13.39
C VAL A 442 20.92 5.07 12.04
N VAL A 443 20.77 6.40 12.01
CA VAL A 443 20.62 7.17 10.78
C VAL A 443 21.82 6.84 9.86
N PRO A 444 21.59 6.30 8.65
CA PRO A 444 22.68 5.90 7.77
C PRO A 444 23.38 7.14 7.20
N SER A 445 24.61 6.97 6.71
CA SER A 445 25.32 8.05 6.00
C SER A 445 24.86 8.24 4.57
N ALA A 446 24.22 7.23 3.98
CA ALA A 446 23.72 7.23 2.60
C ALA A 446 22.30 6.65 2.52
N TYR A 447 21.56 7.00 1.48
CA TYR A 447 20.24 6.43 1.24
C TYR A 447 20.35 4.94 0.91
N PRO A 448 19.49 4.09 1.50
CA PRO A 448 19.19 2.78 0.94
C PRO A 448 18.65 2.87 -0.50
N GLY A 449 18.68 1.76 -1.23
CA GLY A 449 17.98 1.66 -2.51
C GLY A 449 16.47 1.85 -2.36
N PRO A 450 15.77 2.32 -3.41
CA PRO A 450 14.34 2.59 -3.39
C PRO A 450 13.50 1.32 -3.17
N LEU A 451 12.20 1.53 -2.94
CA LEU A 451 11.26 0.41 -2.83
C LEU A 451 11.23 -0.34 -4.17
N ASN A 452 11.54 -1.64 -4.11
CA ASN A 452 11.56 -2.51 -5.29
C ASN A 452 12.58 -2.11 -6.35
N ASP A 453 13.74 -1.62 -5.89
CA ASP A 453 14.84 -1.16 -6.73
C ASP A 453 15.17 -2.11 -7.91
N GLY A 454 15.49 -1.49 -9.03
CA GLY A 454 15.75 -2.10 -10.32
C GLY A 454 16.56 -1.17 -11.22
N PRO A 455 17.18 -1.70 -12.30
CA PRO A 455 18.11 -0.94 -13.12
C PRO A 455 17.44 0.12 -14.03
N ALA A 456 16.11 0.20 -14.06
CA ALA A 456 15.38 1.04 -15.01
C ALA A 456 15.22 2.49 -14.52
N GLN A 457 15.08 2.70 -13.21
CA GLN A 457 14.95 4.03 -12.60
C GLN A 457 16.17 4.37 -11.73
N GLY A 458 17.14 5.08 -12.31
CA GLY A 458 18.27 5.64 -11.56
C GLY A 458 18.08 7.11 -11.17
N GLU A 459 19.17 7.80 -10.88
CA GLU A 459 19.17 9.18 -10.37
C GLU A 459 18.41 10.21 -11.23
N THR A 460 18.26 9.99 -12.55
CA THR A 460 17.44 10.88 -13.40
C THR A 460 15.94 10.84 -13.04
N TRP A 461 15.50 9.83 -12.28
CA TRP A 461 14.16 9.71 -11.73
C TRP A 461 14.03 10.26 -10.31
N GLY A 462 15.12 10.78 -9.75
CA GLY A 462 15.22 11.26 -8.37
C GLY A 462 15.59 10.15 -7.38
N ASP A 463 15.97 8.96 -7.84
CA ASP A 463 16.51 7.92 -6.97
C ASP A 463 17.87 8.36 -6.40
N TRP A 464 17.98 8.40 -5.08
CA TRP A 464 19.21 8.76 -4.39
C TRP A 464 19.93 7.58 -3.74
N GLY A 465 19.57 6.34 -4.08
CA GLY A 465 20.24 5.13 -3.59
C GLY A 465 21.77 5.24 -3.63
N GLY A 466 22.41 5.05 -2.48
CA GLY A 466 23.87 5.08 -2.34
C GLY A 466 24.49 6.47 -2.19
N LYS A 467 23.73 7.55 -2.45
CA LYS A 467 24.18 8.94 -2.25
C LYS A 467 24.09 9.34 -0.78
N PRO A 468 24.88 10.32 -0.30
CA PRO A 468 24.81 10.81 1.08
C PRO A 468 23.40 11.28 1.46
N LEU A 469 23.00 11.18 2.73
CA LEU A 469 21.73 11.80 3.16
C LEU A 469 21.76 13.32 2.97
N ALA A 470 20.79 13.86 2.25
CA ALA A 470 20.65 15.30 2.04
C ALA A 470 20.06 15.98 3.29
N PRO A 471 20.58 17.14 3.72
CA PRO A 471 19.92 17.97 4.72
C PRO A 471 18.51 18.36 4.28
N GLY A 472 17.54 18.30 5.18
CA GLY A 472 16.18 18.70 4.87
C GLY A 472 15.16 18.27 5.92
N THR A 473 13.88 18.31 5.53
CA THR A 473 12.77 17.85 6.36
C THR A 473 12.46 16.41 6.05
N TYR A 474 12.48 15.55 7.05
CA TYR A 474 12.15 14.14 6.96
C TYR A 474 10.88 13.86 7.76
N THR A 475 10.18 12.79 7.41
CA THR A 475 8.92 12.41 8.02
C THR A 475 9.02 11.00 8.59
N VAL A 476 8.68 10.87 9.88
CA VAL A 476 8.39 9.58 10.51
C VAL A 476 6.90 9.29 10.30
N THR A 477 6.55 8.08 9.89
CA THR A 477 5.17 7.61 9.74
C THR A 477 4.96 6.30 10.48
N LEU A 478 4.00 6.24 11.40
CA LEU A 478 3.56 5.03 12.10
C LEU A 478 2.17 4.62 11.65
N TYR A 479 1.98 3.33 11.36
CA TYR A 479 0.67 2.75 11.13
C TYR A 479 0.59 1.33 11.66
N GLY A 480 -0.63 0.84 11.90
CA GLY A 480 -0.85 -0.47 12.48
C GLY A 480 -2.20 -1.08 12.14
N ARG A 481 -2.36 -2.34 12.51
CA ARG A 481 -3.55 -3.14 12.20
C ARG A 481 -4.09 -3.79 13.47
N LEU A 482 -5.40 -3.66 13.70
CA LEU A 482 -6.10 -4.46 14.70
C LEU A 482 -6.13 -5.93 14.27
N PRO A 483 -6.39 -6.86 15.21
CA PRO A 483 -6.79 -8.22 14.87
C PRO A 483 -7.93 -8.22 13.87
N ASN A 484 -7.91 -9.21 12.98
CA ASN A 484 -9.05 -9.44 12.11
C ASN A 484 -10.29 -9.70 12.97
N PHE A 485 -11.42 -9.13 12.57
CA PHE A 485 -12.72 -9.53 13.07
C PHE A 485 -13.48 -10.29 11.99
N THR A 486 -14.39 -11.16 12.42
CA THR A 486 -15.25 -11.93 11.52
C THR A 486 -16.69 -11.52 11.76
N VAL A 487 -17.37 -11.16 10.67
CA VAL A 487 -18.83 -10.99 10.67
C VAL A 487 -19.43 -12.28 10.15
N THR A 488 -20.35 -12.84 10.93
CA THR A 488 -21.16 -13.99 10.52
C THR A 488 -22.55 -13.50 10.14
N ALA A 489 -22.87 -13.53 8.84
CA ALA A 489 -24.18 -13.17 8.31
C ALA A 489 -24.76 -14.39 7.60
N GLY A 490 -26.01 -14.76 7.89
CA GLY A 490 -26.65 -15.90 7.21
C GLY A 490 -25.95 -17.26 7.38
N GLY A 491 -25.10 -17.43 8.39
CA GLY A 491 -24.26 -18.61 8.58
C GLY A 491 -22.93 -18.59 7.81
N GLU A 492 -22.62 -17.52 7.10
CA GLU A 492 -21.39 -17.34 6.32
C GLU A 492 -20.43 -16.37 7.00
N ASN A 493 -19.15 -16.70 6.96
CA ASN A 493 -18.12 -15.88 7.59
C ASN A 493 -17.42 -14.99 6.56
N THR A 494 -17.32 -13.70 6.88
CA THR A 494 -16.48 -12.72 6.17
C THR A 494 -15.52 -12.10 7.16
N THR A 495 -14.23 -12.11 6.83
CA THR A 495 -13.16 -11.63 7.71
C THR A 495 -12.63 -10.30 7.19
N TYR A 496 -12.54 -9.31 8.09
CA TYR A 496 -12.11 -7.96 7.79
C TYR A 496 -10.83 -7.61 8.54
N GLY A 497 -10.09 -6.66 7.98
CA GLY A 497 -8.80 -6.20 8.48
C GLY A 497 -8.80 -4.73 8.82
N PRO A 498 -8.94 -4.34 10.11
CA PRO A 498 -9.01 -2.92 10.46
C PRO A 498 -7.61 -2.32 10.55
N THR A 499 -7.37 -1.27 9.78
CA THR A 499 -6.06 -0.59 9.70
C THR A 499 -6.19 0.89 10.04
N SER A 500 -5.21 1.41 10.79
CA SER A 500 -5.12 2.83 11.12
C SER A 500 -4.76 3.67 9.90
N LYS A 501 -5.13 4.96 9.91
CA LYS A 501 -4.39 5.95 9.11
C LYS A 501 -2.95 6.07 9.64
N GLY A 502 -2.06 6.66 8.84
CA GLY A 502 -0.69 6.92 9.23
C GLY A 502 -0.61 8.12 10.19
N GLY A 503 0.00 7.94 11.35
CA GLY A 503 0.41 9.05 12.21
C GLY A 503 1.77 9.56 11.76
N THR A 504 1.88 10.84 11.42
CA THR A 504 3.12 11.43 10.88
C THR A 504 3.72 12.47 11.81
N ARG A 505 5.05 12.66 11.71
CA ARG A 505 5.75 13.79 12.32
C ARG A 505 6.99 14.15 11.50
N ASN A 506 7.11 15.43 11.18
CA ASN A 506 8.31 15.97 10.54
C ASN A 506 9.42 16.20 11.56
N PHE A 507 10.66 16.15 11.08
CA PHE A 507 11.86 16.49 11.83
C PHE A 507 12.96 16.96 10.86
N LEU A 508 13.99 17.62 11.40
CA LEU A 508 15.12 18.11 10.63
C LEU A 508 16.27 17.11 10.63
N LEU A 509 16.91 16.95 9.48
CA LEU A 509 18.15 16.19 9.32
C LEU A 509 19.29 17.09 8.85
N GLY A 510 20.48 16.87 9.42
CA GLY A 510 21.70 17.54 9.01
C GLY A 510 21.69 19.04 9.28
N SER A 511 22.18 19.82 8.31
CA SER A 511 22.30 21.28 8.42
C SER A 511 20.99 22.05 8.23
N ALA A 512 19.85 21.38 8.00
CA ALA A 512 18.55 22.04 7.81
C ALA A 512 18.16 22.91 9.01
N THR A 513 17.54 24.06 8.76
CA THR A 513 17.22 25.05 9.82
C THR A 513 15.73 25.28 10.03
N ALA A 514 14.89 24.86 9.08
CA ALA A 514 13.45 25.00 9.12
C ALA A 514 12.78 23.79 8.48
N GLU A 515 11.60 23.43 8.99
CA GLU A 515 10.78 22.38 8.38
C GLU A 515 10.08 22.92 7.13
N GLU A 516 10.14 22.16 6.05
CA GLU A 516 9.43 22.36 4.79
C GLU A 516 8.52 21.14 4.57
N PRO A 517 7.31 21.13 5.14
CA PRO A 517 6.37 20.02 4.96
C PRO A 517 6.02 19.78 3.49
N TYR A 518 5.59 18.57 3.17
CA TYR A 518 5.01 18.29 1.86
C TYR A 518 3.77 19.15 1.62
N ASP A 519 3.72 19.79 0.45
CA ASP A 519 2.70 20.80 0.12
C ASP A 519 2.18 20.68 -1.32
N LEU A 520 2.58 19.65 -2.08
CA LEU A 520 2.06 19.49 -3.46
C LEU A 520 0.58 19.11 -3.48
N VAL A 521 0.05 18.54 -2.40
CA VAL A 521 -1.38 18.28 -2.17
C VAL A 521 -1.76 18.93 -0.85
N ALA A 522 -2.75 19.81 -0.87
CA ALA A 522 -3.11 20.65 0.29
C ALA A 522 -3.73 19.86 1.45
N SER A 523 -4.54 18.85 1.17
CA SER A 523 -5.23 18.04 2.18
C SER A 523 -5.66 16.68 1.61
N GLU A 524 -5.76 15.67 2.47
CA GLU A 524 -6.45 14.41 2.17
C GLU A 524 -7.90 14.65 1.74
N ASP A 525 -8.55 15.70 2.24
CA ASP A 525 -9.94 16.04 1.92
C ASP A 525 -10.17 16.23 0.42
N ASN A 526 -9.13 16.57 -0.35
CA ASN A 526 -9.22 16.67 -1.80
C ASN A 526 -9.49 15.31 -2.45
N CYS A 527 -8.85 14.24 -1.95
CA CYS A 527 -9.17 12.87 -2.33
C CYS A 527 -10.59 12.51 -1.87
N LEU A 528 -10.96 12.96 -0.67
CA LEU A 528 -12.25 12.62 -0.05
C LEU A 528 -13.47 13.31 -0.69
N ARG A 529 -13.27 14.11 -1.74
CA ARG A 529 -14.37 14.66 -2.55
C ARG A 529 -15.05 13.60 -3.41
N CYS A 530 -14.32 12.55 -3.78
CA CYS A 530 -14.85 11.42 -4.54
C CYS A 530 -14.79 10.12 -3.74
N HIS A 531 -13.85 10.03 -2.81
CA HIS A 531 -13.59 8.89 -1.96
C HIS A 531 -14.12 9.16 -0.53
N GLN A 532 -14.60 8.18 0.21
CA GLN A 532 -15.03 8.39 1.62
C GLN A 532 -13.92 8.01 2.59
N ASP A 533 -13.02 7.17 2.12
CA ASP A 533 -11.77 6.79 2.74
C ASP A 533 -10.82 6.33 1.63
N ILE A 534 -9.59 5.94 1.94
CA ILE A 534 -8.67 5.39 0.95
C ILE A 534 -7.94 4.17 1.52
N TYR A 535 -8.28 2.99 1.02
CA TYR A 535 -7.69 1.71 1.40
C TYR A 535 -7.03 1.03 0.21
N PHE A 536 -5.84 0.48 0.43
CA PHE A 536 -5.18 -0.35 -0.57
C PHE A 536 -4.39 -1.50 0.06
N HIS A 537 -3.72 -2.30 -0.78
CA HIS A 537 -2.94 -3.46 -0.37
C HIS A 537 -3.75 -4.46 0.50
N GLY A 538 -4.96 -4.81 0.04
CA GLY A 538 -5.86 -5.73 0.74
C GLY A 538 -6.42 -5.18 2.05
N GLY A 539 -6.56 -3.85 2.16
CA GLY A 539 -6.99 -3.15 3.37
C GLY A 539 -5.87 -2.95 4.41
N GLY A 540 -4.63 -3.35 4.10
CA GLY A 540 -3.51 -3.25 5.03
C GLY A 540 -2.84 -1.87 5.09
N ARG A 541 -3.21 -0.93 4.22
CA ARG A 541 -2.75 0.47 4.24
C ARG A 541 -3.94 1.40 4.00
N ARG A 542 -4.01 2.45 4.81
CA ARG A 542 -5.11 3.42 4.83
C ARG A 542 -4.57 4.85 4.98
N GLY A 543 -5.20 5.79 4.29
CA GLY A 543 -4.95 7.23 4.45
C GLY A 543 -3.82 7.77 3.58
N PHE A 544 -3.94 9.05 3.23
CA PHE A 544 -3.09 9.75 2.27
C PHE A 544 -1.62 9.73 2.70
N ASP A 545 -1.36 10.02 3.97
CA ASP A 545 -0.01 10.08 4.52
C ASP A 545 0.70 8.71 4.47
N THR A 546 -0.03 7.60 4.70
CA THR A 546 0.53 6.26 4.57
C THR A 546 0.91 5.96 3.13
N CYS A 547 0.06 6.36 2.17
CA CYS A 547 0.34 6.20 0.75
C CYS A 547 1.59 7.01 0.36
N LEU A 548 1.67 8.27 0.77
CA LEU A 548 2.80 9.16 0.49
C LEU A 548 4.10 8.70 1.17
N ALA A 549 4.02 8.10 2.36
CA ALA A 549 5.20 7.57 3.05
C ALA A 549 5.91 6.48 2.22
N CYS A 550 5.18 5.62 1.51
CA CYS A 550 5.77 4.61 0.63
C CYS A 550 5.95 5.12 -0.80
N HIS A 551 4.85 5.55 -1.43
CA HIS A 551 4.82 5.93 -2.84
C HIS A 551 5.36 7.34 -3.10
N GLY A 552 5.57 8.17 -2.08
CA GLY A 552 6.31 9.44 -2.24
C GLY A 552 7.78 9.23 -2.59
N THR A 553 8.31 8.03 -2.30
CA THR A 553 9.68 7.60 -2.58
C THR A 553 9.98 7.71 -4.08
N ALA A 554 11.00 8.48 -4.44
CA ALA A 554 11.50 8.54 -5.81
C ALA A 554 12.20 7.22 -6.19
N GLY A 555 12.20 6.89 -7.48
CA GLY A 555 12.78 5.63 -7.98
C GLY A 555 12.00 4.36 -7.60
N SER A 556 10.90 4.44 -6.85
CA SER A 556 10.14 3.27 -6.47
C SER A 556 9.48 2.60 -7.67
N GLU A 557 9.71 1.31 -7.85
CA GLU A 557 9.12 0.50 -8.93
C GLU A 557 8.01 -0.42 -8.41
N ASP A 558 7.17 -0.91 -9.32
CA ASP A 558 6.16 -1.90 -8.97
C ASP A 558 6.76 -3.24 -8.51
N ARG A 559 5.92 -4.21 -8.14
CA ARG A 559 6.46 -5.43 -7.55
C ARG A 559 7.30 -6.15 -8.63
N PRO A 560 8.60 -6.29 -8.40
CA PRO A 560 9.52 -6.48 -9.49
C PRO A 560 9.71 -7.95 -9.81
N ARG A 561 10.26 -8.18 -10.99
CA ARG A 561 10.54 -9.52 -11.51
C ARG A 561 11.50 -10.32 -10.63
N TYR A 562 12.31 -9.65 -9.81
CA TYR A 562 13.32 -10.28 -8.96
C TYR A 562 12.77 -11.24 -7.89
N VAL A 563 11.46 -11.23 -7.61
CA VAL A 563 10.91 -12.13 -6.59
C VAL A 563 10.68 -13.53 -7.13
N ALA A 564 10.43 -13.76 -8.43
CA ALA A 564 10.29 -15.10 -9.03
C ALA A 564 10.19 -15.01 -10.56
N GLY A 565 10.65 -16.04 -11.27
CA GLY A 565 10.70 -16.04 -12.74
C GLY A 565 9.34 -15.97 -13.45
N ASN A 566 8.22 -16.24 -12.77
CA ASN A 566 6.87 -16.10 -13.33
C ASN A 566 6.27 -14.69 -13.19
N ALA A 567 7.00 -13.76 -12.59
CA ALA A 567 6.57 -12.37 -12.51
C ALA A 567 6.42 -11.76 -13.91
N PRO A 568 5.29 -11.06 -14.20
CA PRO A 568 5.12 -10.30 -15.43
C PRO A 568 6.22 -9.25 -15.61
N ALA A 569 6.53 -8.90 -16.86
CA ALA A 569 7.55 -7.90 -17.18
C ALA A 569 6.92 -6.51 -17.25
N THR A 570 7.23 -5.68 -16.26
CA THR A 570 6.82 -4.26 -16.12
C THR A 570 8.01 -3.37 -15.82
N ASP A 571 9.16 -3.68 -16.42
CA ASP A 571 10.43 -3.00 -16.16
C ASP A 571 10.28 -1.47 -16.31
N GLY A 572 10.66 -0.73 -15.26
CA GLY A 572 10.58 0.73 -15.22
C GLY A 572 9.18 1.31 -14.99
N VAL A 573 8.18 0.49 -14.64
CA VAL A 573 6.89 1.01 -14.16
C VAL A 573 7.10 1.60 -12.76
N SER A 574 7.09 2.93 -12.68
CA SER A 574 7.14 3.64 -11.41
C SER A 574 5.83 3.52 -10.65
N ILE A 575 5.95 3.26 -9.35
CA ILE A 575 4.84 3.42 -8.39
C ILE A 575 4.98 4.72 -7.60
N SER A 576 5.84 5.65 -8.04
CA SER A 576 5.92 6.96 -7.41
C SER A 576 4.58 7.67 -7.49
N PHE A 577 4.16 8.32 -6.42
CA PHE A 577 2.80 8.83 -6.22
C PHE A 577 2.41 9.80 -7.32
N ARG A 578 3.36 10.63 -7.78
CA ARG A 578 3.16 11.63 -8.86
C ARG A 578 2.88 11.02 -10.23
N GLU A 579 3.35 9.80 -10.48
CA GLU A 579 3.13 9.13 -11.76
C GLU A 579 1.93 8.19 -11.68
N MET A 580 1.92 7.36 -10.63
CA MET A 580 0.89 6.35 -10.41
C MET A 580 -0.50 6.97 -10.30
N ILE A 581 -0.67 8.00 -9.47
CA ILE A 581 -1.99 8.62 -9.25
C ILE A 581 -2.50 9.30 -10.52
N HIS A 582 -1.63 9.98 -11.28
CA HIS A 582 -2.04 10.58 -12.55
C HIS A 582 -2.47 9.53 -13.58
N LYS A 583 -1.69 8.45 -13.77
CA LYS A 583 -2.04 7.39 -14.72
C LYS A 583 -3.33 6.67 -14.33
N ILE A 584 -3.51 6.33 -13.05
CA ILE A 584 -4.74 5.69 -12.55
C ILE A 584 -5.96 6.57 -12.84
N HIS A 585 -5.89 7.87 -12.54
CA HIS A 585 -7.05 8.76 -12.71
C HIS A 585 -7.24 9.22 -14.16
N ARG A 586 -6.19 9.23 -14.98
CA ARG A 586 -6.33 9.39 -16.43
C ARG A 586 -7.03 8.16 -17.04
N GLY A 587 -6.74 6.97 -16.51
CA GLY A 587 -7.51 5.75 -16.70
C GLY A 587 -7.82 5.46 -18.16
N ARG A 588 -9.11 5.31 -18.49
CA ARG A 588 -9.59 5.02 -19.86
C ARG A 588 -9.24 6.08 -20.91
N ASP A 589 -8.98 7.32 -20.48
CA ASP A 589 -8.62 8.41 -21.37
C ASP A 589 -7.10 8.51 -21.61
N LEU A 590 -6.32 7.62 -21.01
CA LEU A 590 -4.87 7.53 -21.22
C LEU A 590 -4.61 6.92 -22.61
N PRO A 591 -3.78 7.55 -23.47
CA PRO A 591 -3.49 7.00 -24.79
C PRO A 591 -2.93 5.56 -24.80
N ASP A 592 -2.21 5.17 -23.76
CA ASP A 592 -1.62 3.84 -23.57
C ASP A 592 -2.29 3.02 -22.45
N ALA A 593 -3.57 3.32 -22.13
CA ALA A 593 -4.35 2.70 -21.06
C ALA A 593 -4.24 1.15 -21.03
N ALA A 594 -4.42 0.50 -22.17
CA ALA A 594 -4.40 -0.97 -22.28
C ALA A 594 -3.06 -1.62 -21.92
N THR A 595 -1.98 -0.83 -21.91
CA THR A 595 -0.62 -1.32 -21.61
C THR A 595 -0.11 -0.85 -20.25
N TYR A 596 -0.80 0.09 -19.59
CA TYR A 596 -0.41 0.51 -18.25
C TYR A 596 -0.92 -0.50 -17.22
N GLN A 597 0.01 -1.29 -16.70
CA GLN A 597 -0.27 -2.31 -15.69
C GLN A 597 0.73 -2.18 -14.53
N ILE A 598 0.24 -2.43 -13.32
CA ILE A 598 1.07 -2.51 -12.11
C ILE A 598 1.06 -3.95 -11.60
N VAL A 599 2.24 -4.53 -11.42
CA VAL A 599 2.43 -5.83 -10.78
C VAL A 599 2.37 -5.67 -9.26
N GLY A 600 1.45 -6.40 -8.63
CA GLY A 600 1.25 -6.41 -7.19
C GLY A 600 1.19 -7.82 -6.60
N PHE A 601 0.44 -7.95 -5.50
CA PHE A 601 0.16 -9.25 -4.88
C PHE A 601 -1.07 -9.89 -5.49
N GLY A 602 -0.94 -11.14 -5.92
CA GLY A 602 -2.02 -12.01 -6.36
C GLY A 602 -2.38 -13.05 -5.30
N SER A 603 -3.34 -13.91 -5.64
CA SER A 603 -3.94 -14.89 -4.72
C SER A 603 -3.20 -16.23 -4.61
N THR A 604 -2.20 -16.49 -5.46
CA THR A 604 -1.42 -17.74 -5.40
C THR A 604 -0.45 -17.74 -4.22
N ALA A 605 0.19 -18.87 -3.94
CA ALA A 605 1.17 -18.96 -2.85
C ALA A 605 2.48 -18.24 -3.21
N TYR A 606 3.10 -17.61 -2.21
CA TYR A 606 4.47 -17.09 -2.34
C TYR A 606 5.43 -18.22 -2.75
N PRO A 607 6.36 -17.99 -3.70
CA PRO A 607 6.77 -16.70 -4.25
C PRO A 607 6.05 -16.28 -5.55
N ASN A 608 5.16 -17.11 -6.08
CA ASN A 608 4.53 -16.92 -7.39
C ASN A 608 3.28 -16.01 -7.36
N ASN A 609 3.04 -15.35 -6.22
CA ASN A 609 1.84 -14.62 -5.86
C ASN A 609 1.73 -13.25 -6.52
N TYR A 610 1.80 -13.17 -7.84
CA TYR A 610 1.65 -11.92 -8.61
C TYR A 610 0.22 -11.72 -9.10
N GLY A 611 -0.21 -10.46 -9.11
CA GLY A 611 -1.46 -10.02 -9.71
C GLY A 611 -1.20 -8.78 -10.55
N LEU A 612 -1.83 -8.71 -11.73
CA LEU A 612 -1.79 -7.52 -12.58
C LEU A 612 -3.00 -6.65 -12.28
N SER A 613 -2.75 -5.37 -12.00
CA SER A 613 -3.79 -4.35 -11.90
C SER A 613 -3.77 -3.49 -13.17
N SER A 614 -4.90 -3.45 -13.89
CA SER A 614 -5.16 -2.52 -14.99
C SER A 614 -6.08 -1.40 -14.49
N TYR A 615 -5.94 -0.21 -15.08
CA TYR A 615 -6.75 0.96 -14.77
C TYR A 615 -7.44 1.55 -16.00
N GLU A 616 -7.40 0.84 -17.13
CA GLU A 616 -8.01 1.29 -18.39
C GLU A 616 -9.54 1.44 -18.31
N GLN A 617 -10.19 0.87 -17.28
CA GLN A 617 -11.63 1.03 -17.04
C GLN A 617 -11.95 2.26 -16.19
N VAL A 618 -10.95 2.86 -15.52
CA VAL A 618 -11.17 3.98 -14.60
C VAL A 618 -11.59 5.22 -15.39
N GLY A 619 -12.75 5.78 -15.04
CA GLY A 619 -13.22 7.08 -15.52
C GLY A 619 -13.18 8.11 -14.40
N PHE A 620 -12.54 9.26 -14.64
CA PHE A 620 -12.51 10.34 -13.65
C PHE A 620 -13.85 11.09 -13.59
N PRO A 621 -14.49 11.22 -12.42
CA PRO A 621 -15.87 11.70 -12.32
C PRO A 621 -16.02 13.23 -12.35
N ALA A 622 -14.94 14.00 -12.21
CA ALA A 622 -15.04 15.46 -12.14
C ALA A 622 -15.50 16.08 -13.47
N MET A 623 -16.42 17.04 -13.42
CA MET A 623 -16.99 17.70 -14.59
C MET A 623 -16.96 19.23 -14.44
N PRO A 624 -16.83 20.00 -15.54
CA PRO A 624 -16.71 19.55 -16.93
C PRO A 624 -15.27 19.21 -17.36
N ALA A 625 -14.26 19.64 -16.60
CA ALA A 625 -12.86 19.59 -17.01
C ALA A 625 -12.16 18.25 -16.76
N GLY A 626 -12.78 17.32 -16.02
CA GLY A 626 -12.17 16.03 -15.71
C GLY A 626 -10.84 16.18 -14.99
N VAL A 627 -9.90 15.30 -15.34
CA VAL A 627 -8.52 15.32 -14.83
C VAL A 627 -7.73 16.59 -15.13
N LYS A 628 -8.25 17.49 -15.99
CA LYS A 628 -7.60 18.76 -16.32
C LYS A 628 -7.85 19.83 -15.24
N ASP A 629 -8.79 19.61 -14.32
CA ASP A 629 -8.96 20.45 -13.15
C ASP A 629 -8.02 19.99 -12.02
N CYS A 630 -6.78 20.44 -12.10
CA CYS A 630 -5.71 20.08 -11.16
C CYS A 630 -6.09 20.42 -9.69
N ASN A 631 -6.95 21.42 -9.48
CA ASN A 631 -7.38 21.84 -8.15
C ASN A 631 -8.26 20.83 -7.44
N VAL A 632 -8.83 19.84 -8.15
CA VAL A 632 -9.60 18.75 -7.55
C VAL A 632 -8.73 17.95 -6.58
N CYS A 633 -7.46 17.70 -6.93
CA CYS A 633 -6.54 16.94 -6.12
C CYS A 633 -5.55 17.85 -5.37
N HIS A 634 -4.94 18.81 -6.05
CA HIS A 634 -3.85 19.58 -5.45
C HIS A 634 -4.33 20.62 -4.44
N GLY A 635 -5.42 21.34 -4.71
CA GLY A 635 -6.04 22.30 -3.81
C GLY A 635 -5.17 23.51 -3.40
N ASN A 636 -4.04 23.76 -4.07
CA ASN A 636 -3.16 24.92 -3.86
C ASN A 636 -2.44 25.24 -5.18
N ASP A 637 -1.33 26.00 -5.14
CA ASP A 637 -0.55 26.39 -6.33
C ASP A 637 0.88 25.80 -6.37
N ALA A 638 1.29 25.01 -5.37
CA ALA A 638 2.66 24.51 -5.21
C ALA A 638 3.10 23.50 -6.29
N TRP A 639 2.15 22.98 -7.06
CA TRP A 639 2.32 21.95 -8.09
C TRP A 639 2.53 22.49 -9.52
N LYS A 640 2.26 23.78 -9.75
CA LYS A 640 2.22 24.37 -11.11
C LYS A 640 3.55 24.20 -11.87
N ALA A 641 4.66 24.15 -11.15
CA ALA A 641 5.95 23.76 -11.69
C ALA A 641 6.42 22.47 -10.98
N PRO A 642 6.65 21.37 -11.72
CA PRO A 642 7.30 20.18 -11.19
C PRO A 642 8.63 20.55 -10.52
N ARG A 643 8.74 20.26 -9.22
CA ARG A 643 9.95 20.56 -8.44
C ARG A 643 11.15 19.78 -8.95
N GLU A 644 12.30 20.45 -8.98
CA GLU A 644 13.58 19.80 -9.24
C GLU A 644 13.92 18.84 -8.11
N ARG A 645 14.44 17.66 -8.45
CA ARG A 645 14.70 16.56 -7.49
C ARG A 645 16.17 16.12 -7.47
N ASN A 646 17.07 17.00 -7.92
CA ASN A 646 18.51 16.74 -7.85
C ASN A 646 18.98 16.60 -6.40
N HIS A 647 19.88 15.65 -6.17
CA HIS A 647 20.67 15.58 -4.97
C HIS A 647 21.52 16.87 -4.84
N PRO A 648 21.52 17.52 -3.67
CA PRO A 648 22.14 18.84 -3.53
C PRO A 648 23.66 18.84 -3.65
N THR A 649 24.32 17.71 -3.38
CA THR A 649 25.80 17.64 -3.31
C THR A 649 26.43 16.55 -4.17
N ASP A 650 25.62 15.68 -4.78
CA ASP A 650 26.11 14.46 -5.43
C ASP A 650 25.17 14.07 -6.58
N GLN A 651 25.09 14.93 -7.60
CA GLN A 651 24.23 14.71 -8.77
C GLN A 651 25.10 14.63 -10.03
N ASP A 652 25.07 13.48 -10.71
CA ASP A 652 25.79 13.33 -11.97
C ASP A 652 24.93 13.78 -13.16
N MET A 653 23.65 13.37 -13.20
CA MET A 653 22.70 13.66 -14.29
C MET A 653 21.45 14.35 -13.76
N LYS A 654 21.03 15.48 -14.33
CA LYS A 654 19.82 16.19 -13.86
C LYS A 654 18.54 15.32 -13.86
N THR A 655 17.69 15.55 -12.87
CA THR A 655 16.39 14.88 -12.78
C THR A 655 15.43 15.30 -13.90
N ARG A 656 14.59 14.36 -14.33
CA ARG A 656 13.60 14.53 -15.40
C ARG A 656 12.19 14.79 -14.83
N SER A 657 12.10 15.77 -13.95
CA SER A 657 10.89 16.01 -13.15
C SER A 657 9.65 16.33 -13.98
N TRP A 658 9.79 17.04 -15.09
CA TRP A 658 8.69 17.37 -16.01
C TRP A 658 8.26 16.16 -16.82
N ARG A 659 9.19 15.41 -17.41
CA ARG A 659 8.88 14.19 -18.18
C ARG A 659 8.06 13.21 -17.37
N ILE A 660 8.38 13.02 -16.09
CA ILE A 660 7.67 12.09 -15.21
C ILE A 660 6.25 12.60 -14.93
N ALA A 661 6.10 13.88 -14.58
CA ALA A 661 4.79 14.47 -14.29
C ALA A 661 3.91 14.54 -15.55
N CYS A 662 4.41 15.08 -16.66
CA CYS A 662 3.65 15.28 -17.89
C CYS A 662 3.41 13.97 -18.63
N GLY A 663 4.42 13.10 -18.73
CA GLY A 663 4.34 11.79 -19.40
C GLY A 663 3.42 10.79 -18.70
N SER A 664 3.03 11.06 -17.45
CA SER A 664 2.01 10.28 -16.75
C SER A 664 0.61 10.43 -17.35
N CYS A 665 0.28 11.58 -17.94
CA CYS A 665 -1.01 11.84 -18.61
C CYS A 665 -0.89 11.97 -20.13
N HIS A 666 0.25 12.45 -20.63
CA HIS A 666 0.55 12.67 -22.04
C HIS A 666 1.44 11.56 -22.58
N SER A 667 0.83 10.41 -22.85
CA SER A 667 1.54 9.17 -23.14
C SER A 667 1.41 8.67 -24.58
N ASP A 668 0.77 9.42 -25.48
CA ASP A 668 0.78 9.08 -26.90
C ASP A 668 2.19 9.23 -27.51
N SER A 669 2.41 8.63 -28.68
CA SER A 669 3.73 8.60 -29.33
C SER A 669 4.26 9.99 -29.70
N ALA A 670 3.38 10.93 -30.08
CA ALA A 670 3.78 12.29 -30.43
C ALA A 670 4.18 13.08 -29.18
N ALA A 671 3.40 12.97 -28.10
CA ALA A 671 3.74 13.55 -26.80
C ALA A 671 5.06 13.01 -26.26
N LYS A 672 5.27 11.69 -26.29
CA LYS A 672 6.53 11.05 -25.87
C LYS A 672 7.71 11.57 -26.69
N ALA A 673 7.61 11.61 -28.02
CA ALA A 673 8.67 12.14 -28.88
C ALA A 673 8.98 13.63 -28.62
N HIS A 674 7.94 14.44 -28.36
CA HIS A 674 8.11 15.84 -27.98
C HIS A 674 8.83 15.99 -26.63
N ILE A 675 8.40 15.24 -25.61
CA ILE A 675 9.01 15.25 -24.28
C ILE A 675 10.48 14.81 -24.37
N ASP A 676 10.76 13.71 -25.06
CA ASP A 676 12.12 13.19 -25.20
C ASP A 676 13.01 14.17 -25.99
N SER A 677 12.48 14.89 -26.99
CA SER A 677 13.22 15.93 -27.71
C SER A 677 13.57 17.15 -26.85
N ASN A 678 12.83 17.38 -25.76
CA ASN A 678 13.06 18.45 -24.79
C ASN A 678 13.74 17.95 -23.51
N THR A 679 14.16 16.68 -23.48
CA THR A 679 14.85 16.06 -22.35
C THR A 679 16.28 15.75 -22.77
N SER A 680 17.27 16.36 -22.12
CA SER A 680 18.67 16.08 -22.42
C SER A 680 19.03 14.64 -22.05
N PRO A 681 19.62 13.87 -22.98
CA PRO A 681 20.19 12.57 -22.66
C PRO A 681 21.56 12.67 -21.94
N PHE A 682 22.16 13.86 -21.86
CA PHE A 682 23.58 14.04 -21.50
C PHE A 682 23.86 14.93 -20.29
N ASP A 683 22.89 15.14 -19.39
CA ASP A 683 22.98 15.88 -18.10
C ASP A 683 22.25 17.24 -18.04
N ALA A 684 21.99 17.90 -19.17
CA ALA A 684 21.49 19.29 -19.18
C ALA A 684 20.03 19.52 -18.70
N GLY A 685 19.37 18.50 -18.16
CA GLY A 685 18.00 18.57 -17.66
C GLY A 685 16.96 18.69 -18.76
N GLU A 686 15.88 19.43 -18.50
CA GLU A 686 14.70 19.53 -19.36
C GLU A 686 14.42 20.97 -19.79
N GLY A 687 14.05 21.16 -21.05
CA GLY A 687 13.66 22.46 -21.62
C GLY A 687 12.18 22.82 -21.41
N CYS A 688 11.38 21.95 -20.79
CA CYS A 688 9.93 22.07 -20.69
C CYS A 688 9.48 23.42 -20.08
N GLY A 689 10.13 23.86 -19.00
CA GLY A 689 9.80 25.11 -18.30
C GLY A 689 10.06 26.38 -19.12
N VAL A 690 10.81 26.33 -20.23
CA VAL A 690 10.99 27.48 -21.12
C VAL A 690 9.69 27.82 -21.86
N CYS A 691 8.88 26.80 -22.16
CA CYS A 691 7.64 26.94 -22.93
C CYS A 691 6.37 26.78 -22.05
N HIS A 692 6.47 25.99 -20.98
CA HIS A 692 5.35 25.57 -20.12
C HIS A 692 5.51 25.97 -18.64
N GLY A 693 6.46 26.87 -18.34
CA GLY A 693 6.76 27.34 -16.99
C GLY A 693 5.95 28.53 -16.50
#